data_AF-A0A672MHS2-F1
#
_entry.id   AF-A0A672MHS2-F1
#
_cell.length_a   1.000
_cell.length_b   1.000
_cell.length_c   1.000
_cell.angle_alpha   90.00
_cell.angle_beta   90.00
_cell.angle_gamma   90.00
#
_symmetry.space_group_name_H-M   'P 1'
#
loop_
_entity.id
_entity.type
_entity.pdbx_description
1 polymer ?
#
loop_
_entity_poly.entity_id
_entity_poly.type
_entity_poly.pdbx_seq_one_letter_code
_entity_poly.pdbx_strand_id
1 'polypeptide(L)'
;MSSTQSYSRFSDENYKNWLKSTESLYILRSRIQGFIEKETETYHSSLRNKPQLNRQTCALKCERANKHLCRLCEHWKKEIIANHNGNENRMYWDNCQPHLWPTDKWEVAKAHMPRGQTKHRKFDQFDIAAILNLMNFCKHFKIPGQCVRDVITVRNNVMHSPDFKVSNEEMKKHHKTLLQLAEELEPHVPEMKDLEKEITQFYNILDKNFNQAPCEVDGQQEDLQTVKDRQNVLNREQQAMKDRIEDFISRLEGNQDENVKEKPQDMKSLLDFLDQNKDLLENLGPEVDKLKEMQAKVDQHEEQINHLTGRVDQLEKVTHATDPVFPGNPLKYKNHLYEYCQAKKWPEDKCPVFTEDQEAQGYRGKVTVNGQRFIGKSVFNEKKAAHQEVAFIALKQLKLQQESTDEPSSSVMHSEASSSSSSGITVFGKVTVDLSREVASDRCSTKEEATEAAYKVLWERFCISAPIEGQTYKSVTMEYFNTNGFPKPIEDFDDSTTICKLKLVGPFTFCDKDGSTKKRQAEQQAAKVALQHLSGILNSPPILDTEKNFKGVLKERLETLGLKNPVYDTDNKAEVSAEPMSIDISSDTITSTVSISEAEVKDHSESESICTSAQLPSSQESVLVTVPVQPDPPDSSSPASQRKKPRIDCPEINELFNVYNLKPPQVNMENIKHDQNFKCTVTVNLENYTYVNKQQGYDSKREATRKAYLLFGRVMEILDPSSDEKKCIALVKQHFSQRSLTLPQEEAEESEKSFYCSLKNITYDVKYDGQGSSEDEAKLCALQNTLRSLSPLFGYPSLPGADSAEEVQNQLSSMLNRAGQREPVIDLKSEERASIQLSFCDYTLKCTCQSNKKAARNHLSERILGLLGVKTEADNAPLRNSVDEWFKKQNLPQPVFEDTVEALGAKATFSAQLTCCSPGWEDSWETAKSKLLQELKFRFRFVDDKNN
;
A
#
# COMPACT_ATOMS: atom_id res chain seq x y z
N MET A 1 -19.59 24.39 -18.71
CA MET A 1 -19.03 24.55 -20.08
C MET A 1 -19.64 23.47 -20.98
N SER A 2 -19.49 23.56 -22.30
CA SER A 2 -20.17 22.66 -23.24
C SER A 2 -19.68 21.21 -23.13
N SER A 3 -20.59 20.24 -23.29
CA SER A 3 -20.28 18.80 -23.38
C SER A 3 -19.50 18.41 -24.63
N THR A 4 -19.41 19.30 -25.63
CA THR A 4 -18.69 19.06 -26.90
C THR A 4 -17.18 18.95 -26.77
N GLN A 5 -16.59 19.18 -25.58
CA GLN A 5 -15.14 19.13 -25.38
C GLN A 5 -14.61 17.71 -25.04
N SER A 6 -15.46 16.86 -24.43
CA SER A 6 -15.04 15.62 -23.75
C SER A 6 -14.51 14.49 -24.64
N TYR A 7 -14.77 14.50 -25.95
CA TYR A 7 -14.38 13.41 -26.86
C TYR A 7 -13.50 13.87 -28.04
N SER A 8 -12.94 15.08 -27.96
CA SER A 8 -12.18 15.71 -29.06
C SER A 8 -10.97 14.91 -29.54
N ARG A 9 -10.33 14.11 -28.66
CA ARG A 9 -9.24 13.18 -29.01
C ARG A 9 -9.60 12.17 -30.11
N PHE A 10 -10.86 11.76 -30.23
CA PHE A 10 -11.29 10.81 -31.26
C PHE A 10 -11.30 11.41 -32.68
N SER A 11 -11.15 12.74 -32.82
CA SER A 11 -10.92 13.38 -34.12
C SER A 11 -9.48 13.19 -34.64
N ASP A 12 -8.54 12.65 -33.85
CA ASP A 12 -7.22 12.24 -34.34
C ASP A 12 -7.26 10.76 -34.80
N GLU A 13 -7.07 10.55 -36.11
CA GLU A 13 -7.00 9.20 -36.69
C GLU A 13 -5.89 8.35 -36.07
N ASN A 14 -4.75 8.94 -35.68
CA ASN A 14 -3.64 8.19 -35.10
C ASN A 14 -3.95 7.74 -33.68
N TYR A 15 -4.77 8.50 -32.95
CA TYR A 15 -5.28 8.12 -31.64
C TYR A 15 -6.29 6.97 -31.74
N LYS A 16 -7.24 7.06 -32.68
CA LYS A 16 -8.13 5.92 -32.99
C LYS A 16 -7.35 4.68 -33.43
N ASN A 17 -6.29 4.84 -34.22
CA ASN A 17 -5.41 3.75 -34.66
C ASN A 17 -4.59 3.12 -33.54
N TRP A 18 -4.20 3.91 -32.52
CA TRP A 18 -3.64 3.38 -31.28
C TRP A 18 -4.68 2.49 -30.57
N LEU A 19 -5.89 3.00 -30.30
CA LEU A 19 -6.96 2.24 -29.65
C LEU A 19 -7.37 0.98 -30.44
N LYS A 20 -7.46 1.07 -31.77
CA LYS A 20 -7.66 -0.09 -32.68
C LYS A 20 -6.57 -1.14 -32.51
N SER A 21 -5.31 -0.73 -32.41
CA SER A 21 -4.17 -1.63 -32.19
C SER A 21 -4.22 -2.28 -30.80
N THR A 22 -4.57 -1.52 -29.76
CA THR A 22 -4.68 -2.01 -28.37
C THR A 22 -5.82 -3.00 -28.21
N GLU A 23 -7.03 -2.68 -28.70
CA GLU A 23 -8.18 -3.58 -28.61
C GLU A 23 -7.96 -4.88 -29.41
N SER A 24 -7.28 -4.81 -30.55
CA SER A 24 -6.92 -6.02 -31.31
C SER A 24 -6.08 -7.00 -30.48
N LEU A 25 -5.17 -6.49 -29.64
CA LEU A 25 -4.39 -7.29 -28.70
C LEU A 25 -5.27 -7.84 -27.56
N TYR A 26 -6.25 -7.09 -27.04
CA TYR A 26 -7.18 -7.60 -26.03
C TYR A 26 -8.12 -8.70 -26.57
N ILE A 27 -8.62 -8.53 -27.80
CA ILE A 27 -9.43 -9.56 -28.48
C ILE A 27 -8.59 -10.84 -28.66
N LEU A 28 -7.36 -10.72 -29.16
CA LEU A 28 -6.43 -11.86 -29.29
C LEU A 28 -6.16 -12.54 -27.92
N ARG A 29 -5.92 -11.77 -26.86
CA ARG A 29 -5.75 -12.29 -25.49
C ARG A 29 -6.97 -13.07 -25.01
N SER A 30 -8.16 -12.53 -25.23
CA SER A 30 -9.43 -13.20 -24.90
C SER A 30 -9.57 -14.53 -25.64
N ARG A 31 -9.28 -14.55 -26.94
CA ARG A 31 -9.41 -15.75 -27.79
C ARG A 31 -8.42 -16.87 -27.41
N ILE A 32 -7.21 -16.56 -26.94
CA ILE A 32 -6.27 -17.60 -26.47
C ILE A 32 -6.53 -18.11 -25.03
N GLN A 33 -7.40 -17.48 -24.23
CA GLN A 33 -7.51 -17.76 -22.79
C GLN A 33 -7.70 -19.26 -22.45
N GLY A 34 -8.68 -19.91 -23.07
CA GLY A 34 -8.96 -21.33 -22.82
C GLY A 34 -7.84 -22.28 -23.23
N PHE A 35 -7.10 -21.95 -24.31
CA PHE A 35 -5.93 -22.67 -24.76
C PHE A 35 -4.77 -22.52 -23.77
N ILE A 36 -4.47 -21.30 -23.33
CA ILE A 36 -3.35 -21.05 -22.41
C ILE A 36 -3.62 -21.69 -21.03
N GLU A 37 -4.83 -21.55 -20.46
CA GLU A 37 -5.18 -22.20 -19.19
C GLU A 37 -5.02 -23.73 -19.24
N LYS A 38 -5.40 -24.36 -20.37
CA LYS A 38 -5.30 -25.80 -20.63
C LYS A 38 -3.87 -26.28 -20.86
N GLU A 39 -3.11 -25.65 -21.74
CA GLU A 39 -1.74 -26.09 -22.04
C GLU A 39 -0.79 -25.75 -20.86
N THR A 40 -1.04 -24.69 -20.09
CA THR A 40 -0.28 -24.42 -18.85
C THR A 40 -0.55 -25.48 -17.78
N GLU A 41 -1.80 -25.96 -17.65
CA GLU A 41 -2.15 -27.10 -16.78
C GLU A 41 -1.48 -28.41 -17.26
N THR A 42 -1.45 -28.62 -18.57
CA THR A 42 -0.87 -29.82 -19.21
C THR A 42 0.65 -29.84 -19.03
N TYR A 43 1.32 -28.70 -19.23
CA TYR A 43 2.73 -28.49 -18.92
C TYR A 43 3.02 -28.78 -17.44
N HIS A 44 2.29 -28.14 -16.52
CA HIS A 44 2.48 -28.32 -15.07
C HIS A 44 2.30 -29.78 -14.64
N SER A 45 1.24 -30.42 -15.11
CA SER A 45 0.98 -31.85 -14.88
C SER A 45 2.09 -32.74 -15.44
N SER A 46 2.67 -32.41 -16.60
CA SER A 46 3.79 -33.16 -17.17
C SER A 46 5.04 -33.09 -16.28
N LEU A 47 5.29 -31.96 -15.62
CA LEU A 47 6.38 -31.80 -14.66
C LEU A 47 6.07 -32.52 -13.34
N ARG A 48 4.88 -32.32 -12.75
CA ARG A 48 4.49 -32.97 -11.47
C ARG A 48 4.60 -34.49 -11.51
N ASN A 49 4.41 -35.10 -12.69
CA ASN A 49 4.48 -36.54 -12.91
C ASN A 49 5.90 -37.07 -13.22
N LYS A 50 6.95 -36.22 -13.27
CA LYS A 50 8.34 -36.68 -13.43
C LYS A 50 8.80 -37.50 -12.22
N PRO A 51 9.55 -38.62 -12.40
CA PRO A 51 9.96 -39.49 -11.29
C PRO A 51 10.74 -38.82 -10.16
N GLN A 52 11.51 -37.76 -10.45
CA GLN A 52 12.28 -37.01 -9.44
C GLN A 52 11.45 -35.98 -8.65
N LEU A 53 10.21 -35.71 -9.10
CA LEU A 53 9.29 -34.74 -8.51
C LEU A 53 8.10 -35.45 -7.84
N ASN A 54 7.55 -36.49 -8.48
CA ASN A 54 6.54 -37.42 -7.97
C ASN A 54 5.44 -36.76 -7.11
N ARG A 55 4.90 -35.62 -7.59
CA ARG A 55 3.88 -34.79 -6.91
C ARG A 55 4.21 -34.32 -5.48
N GLN A 56 5.47 -34.41 -5.05
CA GLN A 56 5.93 -34.00 -3.71
C GLN A 56 5.86 -32.47 -3.54
N THR A 57 5.64 -32.01 -2.30
CA THR A 57 5.58 -30.59 -1.92
C THR A 57 6.85 -30.14 -1.17
N CYS A 58 7.14 -28.83 -1.20
CA CYS A 58 8.35 -28.29 -0.57
C CYS A 58 8.19 -28.11 0.95
N ALA A 59 8.65 -29.08 1.73
CA ALA A 59 8.63 -29.02 3.20
C ALA A 59 9.41 -27.81 3.78
N LEU A 60 10.50 -27.37 3.12
CA LEU A 60 11.33 -26.25 3.57
C LEU A 60 10.84 -24.86 3.11
N LYS A 61 9.63 -24.75 2.54
CA LYS A 61 8.99 -23.49 2.11
C LYS A 61 9.91 -22.51 1.36
N CYS A 62 10.77 -23.01 0.47
CA CYS A 62 11.75 -22.20 -0.26
C CYS A 62 11.09 -20.98 -0.96
N GLU A 63 11.48 -19.78 -0.55
CA GLU A 63 10.83 -18.52 -0.98
C GLU A 63 11.31 -17.97 -2.33
N ARG A 64 12.59 -18.11 -2.66
CA ARG A 64 13.21 -17.44 -3.82
C ARG A 64 14.05 -18.41 -4.65
N ALA A 65 13.77 -18.48 -5.95
CA ALA A 65 14.48 -19.37 -6.89
C ALA A 65 15.98 -19.03 -7.09
N ASN A 66 16.41 -17.85 -6.65
CA ASN A 66 17.79 -17.35 -6.69
C ASN A 66 18.60 -17.57 -5.39
N LYS A 67 18.05 -18.26 -4.37
CA LYS A 67 18.78 -18.67 -3.16
C LYS A 67 19.07 -20.18 -3.19
N HIS A 68 19.78 -20.70 -2.18
CA HIS A 68 19.91 -22.14 -1.97
C HIS A 68 18.52 -22.80 -1.85
N LEU A 69 18.27 -23.81 -2.68
CA LEU A 69 17.01 -24.55 -2.74
C LEU A 69 17.12 -25.89 -2.02
N CYS A 70 15.99 -26.40 -1.53
CA CYS A 70 15.90 -27.79 -1.12
C CYS A 70 16.02 -28.72 -2.33
N ARG A 71 16.42 -29.98 -2.12
CA ARG A 71 16.65 -30.97 -3.19
C ARG A 71 15.46 -31.10 -4.17
N LEU A 72 14.22 -31.01 -3.66
CA LEU A 72 13.02 -31.07 -4.49
C LEU A 72 12.85 -29.82 -5.37
N CYS A 73 12.98 -28.61 -4.80
CA CYS A 73 12.92 -27.36 -5.57
C CYS A 73 14.08 -27.27 -6.58
N GLU A 74 15.24 -27.86 -6.28
CA GLU A 74 16.37 -27.95 -7.20
C GLU A 74 16.09 -28.88 -8.40
N HIS A 75 15.40 -30.02 -8.19
CA HIS A 75 14.89 -30.83 -9.30
C HIS A 75 13.82 -30.07 -10.12
N TRP A 76 12.91 -29.33 -9.48
CA TRP A 76 11.91 -28.50 -10.16
C TRP A 76 12.58 -27.45 -11.04
N LYS A 77 13.56 -26.70 -10.50
CA LYS A 77 14.32 -25.67 -11.22
C LYS A 77 14.96 -26.26 -12.49
N LYS A 78 15.58 -27.44 -12.39
CA LYS A 78 16.19 -28.15 -13.53
C LYS A 78 15.19 -28.57 -14.59
N GLU A 79 14.01 -29.06 -14.20
CA GLU A 79 12.95 -29.42 -15.14
C GLU A 79 12.36 -28.18 -15.84
N ILE A 80 12.22 -27.05 -15.14
CA ILE A 80 11.78 -25.77 -15.74
C ILE A 80 12.84 -25.24 -16.72
N ILE A 81 14.13 -25.28 -16.37
CA ILE A 81 15.26 -24.94 -17.27
C ILE A 81 15.24 -25.83 -18.52
N ALA A 82 15.09 -27.15 -18.35
CA ALA A 82 15.05 -28.10 -19.47
C ALA A 82 13.92 -27.78 -20.47
N ASN A 83 12.79 -27.24 -19.98
CA ASN A 83 11.63 -26.84 -20.78
C ASN A 83 11.67 -25.37 -21.26
N HIS A 84 12.74 -24.61 -20.99
CA HIS A 84 12.89 -23.22 -21.42
C HIS A 84 13.59 -23.10 -22.80
N ASN A 85 13.15 -22.20 -23.68
CA ASN A 85 13.75 -21.98 -25.02
C ASN A 85 14.95 -21.03 -25.02
N GLY A 86 15.05 -20.13 -24.02
CA GLY A 86 16.21 -19.26 -23.83
C GLY A 86 17.27 -19.87 -22.91
N ASN A 87 18.43 -19.22 -22.80
CA ASN A 87 19.45 -19.53 -21.80
C ASN A 87 19.01 -19.12 -20.38
N GLU A 88 19.68 -19.65 -19.35
CA GLU A 88 19.34 -19.40 -17.93
C GLU A 88 19.30 -17.90 -17.56
N ASN A 89 20.16 -17.08 -18.18
CA ASN A 89 20.20 -15.62 -18.00
C ASN A 89 18.93 -14.89 -18.48
N ARG A 90 18.00 -15.57 -19.18
CA ARG A 90 16.69 -15.02 -19.60
C ARG A 90 15.52 -15.52 -18.75
N MET A 91 15.78 -16.28 -17.69
CA MET A 91 14.75 -16.84 -16.81
C MET A 91 14.53 -15.94 -15.59
N TYR A 92 13.32 -15.43 -15.43
CA TYR A 92 13.00 -14.40 -14.43
C TYR A 92 12.64 -15.03 -13.08
N TRP A 93 13.64 -15.67 -12.47
CA TRP A 93 13.53 -16.41 -11.21
C TRP A 93 12.96 -15.62 -10.03
N ASP A 94 13.13 -14.29 -10.00
CA ASP A 94 12.57 -13.44 -8.94
C ASP A 94 11.05 -13.27 -9.02
N ASN A 95 10.40 -13.66 -10.13
CA ASN A 95 8.95 -13.79 -10.20
C ASN A 95 8.42 -14.97 -9.37
N CYS A 96 9.25 -16.01 -9.15
CA CYS A 96 8.80 -17.35 -8.76
C CYS A 96 8.99 -17.65 -7.26
N GLN A 97 8.02 -18.33 -6.66
CA GLN A 97 8.09 -18.88 -5.31
C GLN A 97 8.27 -20.42 -5.37
N PRO A 98 9.50 -20.96 -5.20
CA PRO A 98 9.81 -22.38 -5.43
C PRO A 98 8.98 -23.40 -4.65
N HIS A 99 8.40 -23.01 -3.52
CA HIS A 99 7.55 -23.88 -2.73
C HIS A 99 6.13 -24.08 -3.31
N LEU A 100 5.69 -23.18 -4.20
CA LEU A 100 4.40 -23.25 -4.88
C LEU A 100 4.44 -24.00 -6.22
N TRP A 101 5.62 -24.18 -6.84
CA TRP A 101 5.80 -24.97 -8.06
C TRP A 101 5.10 -26.34 -8.08
N PRO A 102 5.00 -27.11 -6.97
CA PRO A 102 4.28 -28.39 -6.97
C PRO A 102 2.74 -28.31 -7.03
N THR A 103 2.18 -27.13 -6.77
CA THR A 103 0.75 -26.91 -6.51
C THR A 103 0.11 -25.85 -7.40
N ASP A 104 0.88 -24.88 -7.89
CA ASP A 104 0.43 -23.78 -8.73
C ASP A 104 1.15 -23.82 -10.09
N LYS A 105 0.37 -23.85 -11.18
CA LYS A 105 0.88 -23.86 -12.56
C LYS A 105 1.41 -22.51 -13.01
N TRP A 106 0.84 -21.41 -12.49
CA TRP A 106 1.23 -20.06 -12.83
C TRP A 106 2.58 -19.70 -12.20
N GLU A 107 2.89 -20.21 -11.01
CA GLU A 107 4.23 -20.10 -10.40
C GLU A 107 5.34 -20.80 -11.19
N VAL A 108 5.00 -21.84 -11.97
CA VAL A 108 5.91 -22.45 -12.95
C VAL A 108 5.97 -21.62 -14.23
N ALA A 109 4.84 -21.15 -14.73
CA ALA A 109 4.76 -20.32 -15.93
C ALA A 109 5.56 -19.00 -15.81
N LYS A 110 5.56 -18.37 -14.63
CA LYS A 110 6.29 -17.14 -14.29
C LYS A 110 7.79 -17.16 -14.64
N ALA A 111 8.43 -18.33 -14.67
CA ALA A 111 9.84 -18.46 -15.03
C ALA A 111 10.11 -18.14 -16.51
N HIS A 112 9.08 -18.27 -17.36
CA HIS A 112 9.10 -17.99 -18.81
C HIS A 112 8.54 -16.58 -19.15
N MET A 113 8.14 -15.79 -18.15
CA MET A 113 7.51 -14.47 -18.29
C MET A 113 8.48 -13.35 -17.87
N PRO A 114 8.36 -12.11 -18.40
CA PRO A 114 9.17 -10.95 -17.98
C PRO A 114 9.05 -10.61 -16.49
N ARG A 115 9.87 -9.69 -15.96
CA ARG A 115 9.80 -9.22 -14.57
C ARG A 115 8.40 -8.67 -14.20
N GLY A 116 8.12 -8.60 -12.90
CA GLY A 116 6.91 -7.97 -12.33
C GLY A 116 5.76 -8.91 -12.01
N GLN A 117 5.85 -10.20 -12.38
CA GLN A 117 4.74 -11.15 -12.28
C GLN A 117 4.59 -11.81 -10.91
N THR A 118 5.28 -11.31 -9.88
CA THR A 118 5.37 -11.91 -8.54
C THR A 118 4.00 -12.15 -7.89
N LYS A 119 3.07 -11.18 -7.99
CA LYS A 119 1.76 -11.22 -7.33
C LYS A 119 0.70 -12.03 -8.07
N HIS A 120 0.91 -12.40 -9.33
CA HIS A 120 -0.13 -12.94 -10.21
C HIS A 120 -0.32 -14.46 -10.03
N ARG A 121 -1.56 -14.95 -10.08
CA ARG A 121 -1.93 -16.36 -9.84
C ARG A 121 -3.04 -16.90 -10.76
N LYS A 122 -3.55 -16.11 -11.70
CA LYS A 122 -4.56 -16.53 -12.70
C LYS A 122 -4.44 -15.75 -14.01
N PHE A 123 -4.92 -16.31 -15.12
CA PHE A 123 -4.82 -15.72 -16.47
C PHE A 123 -5.12 -14.21 -16.52
N ASP A 124 -6.23 -13.80 -15.89
CA ASP A 124 -6.74 -12.41 -15.97
C ASP A 124 -5.73 -11.35 -15.50
N GLN A 125 -4.76 -11.73 -14.65
CA GLN A 125 -3.73 -10.85 -14.09
C GLN A 125 -2.48 -10.73 -14.97
N PHE A 126 -2.32 -11.60 -15.98
CA PHE A 126 -1.19 -11.56 -16.91
C PHE A 126 -1.58 -10.80 -18.17
N ASP A 127 -0.83 -9.75 -18.50
CA ASP A 127 -1.01 -9.02 -19.76
C ASP A 127 -0.67 -9.90 -20.98
N ILE A 128 -1.04 -9.46 -22.19
CA ILE A 128 -0.76 -10.26 -23.39
C ILE A 128 0.75 -10.47 -23.61
N ALA A 129 1.62 -9.54 -23.22
CA ALA A 129 3.06 -9.77 -23.35
C ALA A 129 3.57 -10.88 -22.42
N ALA A 130 3.10 -10.97 -21.18
CA ALA A 130 3.44 -12.08 -20.29
C ALA A 130 2.98 -13.43 -20.86
N ILE A 131 1.76 -13.51 -21.40
CA ILE A 131 1.22 -14.71 -22.04
C ILE A 131 2.00 -15.09 -23.31
N LEU A 132 2.29 -14.13 -24.20
CA LEU A 132 3.09 -14.39 -25.41
C LEU A 132 4.55 -14.76 -25.07
N ASN A 133 5.14 -14.19 -24.02
CA ASN A 133 6.48 -14.58 -23.56
C ASN A 133 6.48 -16.03 -23.04
N LEU A 134 5.46 -16.44 -22.27
CA LEU A 134 5.28 -17.85 -21.88
C LEU A 134 5.25 -18.77 -23.12
N MET A 135 4.48 -18.43 -24.14
CA MET A 135 4.40 -19.21 -25.40
C MET A 135 5.75 -19.27 -26.13
N ASN A 136 6.47 -18.15 -26.26
CA ASN A 136 7.77 -18.11 -26.94
C ASN A 136 8.88 -18.81 -26.13
N PHE A 137 8.85 -18.75 -24.79
CA PHE A 137 9.92 -19.25 -23.93
C PHE A 137 9.68 -20.63 -23.31
N CYS A 138 8.49 -21.24 -23.42
CA CYS A 138 8.23 -22.60 -22.95
C CYS A 138 8.10 -23.60 -24.11
N LYS A 139 8.93 -24.65 -24.10
CA LYS A 139 8.97 -25.74 -25.11
C LYS A 139 7.67 -26.54 -25.23
N HIS A 140 6.74 -26.38 -24.29
CA HIS A 140 5.43 -27.01 -24.36
C HIS A 140 4.55 -26.43 -25.48
N PHE A 141 4.60 -25.11 -25.69
CA PHE A 141 3.81 -24.41 -26.69
C PHE A 141 4.48 -24.56 -28.06
N LYS A 142 3.88 -25.36 -28.95
CA LYS A 142 4.44 -25.70 -30.27
C LYS A 142 4.11 -24.67 -31.37
N ILE A 143 4.07 -23.40 -31.00
CA ILE A 143 3.73 -22.28 -31.90
C ILE A 143 5.01 -21.66 -32.47
N PRO A 144 5.07 -21.25 -33.75
CA PRO A 144 6.23 -20.57 -34.32
C PRO A 144 6.58 -19.28 -33.57
N GLY A 145 7.63 -19.34 -32.75
CA GLY A 145 8.02 -18.25 -31.86
C GLY A 145 8.39 -16.93 -32.58
N GLN A 146 8.56 -16.93 -33.90
CA GLN A 146 8.74 -15.69 -34.66
C GLN A 146 7.46 -14.85 -34.68
N CYS A 147 6.33 -15.42 -35.09
CA CYS A 147 5.02 -14.76 -35.09
C CYS A 147 4.65 -14.25 -33.69
N VAL A 148 4.98 -15.03 -32.65
CA VAL A 148 4.81 -14.64 -31.23
C VAL A 148 5.66 -13.42 -30.86
N ARG A 149 6.94 -13.37 -31.27
CA ARG A 149 7.82 -12.20 -31.05
C ARG A 149 7.40 -10.97 -31.83
N ASP A 150 6.86 -11.15 -33.04
CA ASP A 150 6.39 -10.04 -33.86
C ASP A 150 5.14 -9.40 -33.23
N VAL A 151 4.21 -10.18 -32.65
CA VAL A 151 3.08 -9.63 -31.87
C VAL A 151 3.52 -9.05 -30.52
N ILE A 152 4.54 -9.59 -29.84
CA ILE A 152 5.17 -8.91 -28.68
C ILE A 152 5.72 -7.54 -29.08
N THR A 153 6.31 -7.43 -30.28
CA THR A 153 6.80 -6.15 -30.80
C THR A 153 5.65 -5.18 -31.09
N VAL A 154 4.51 -5.66 -31.61
CA VAL A 154 3.28 -4.85 -31.74
C VAL A 154 2.81 -4.33 -30.37
N ARG A 155 2.69 -5.20 -29.36
CA ARG A 155 2.31 -4.79 -27.99
C ARG A 155 3.24 -3.70 -27.47
N ASN A 156 4.55 -3.87 -27.62
CA ASN A 156 5.52 -2.90 -27.12
C ASN A 156 5.46 -1.57 -27.86
N ASN A 157 5.30 -1.56 -29.19
CA ASN A 157 5.13 -0.31 -29.96
C ASN A 157 3.88 0.47 -29.48
N VAL A 158 2.75 -0.23 -29.30
CA VAL A 158 1.47 0.38 -28.92
C VAL A 158 1.49 0.84 -27.45
N MET A 159 1.93 -0.01 -26.53
CA MET A 159 1.99 0.30 -25.10
C MET A 159 3.17 1.21 -24.71
N HIS A 160 4.05 1.60 -25.65
CA HIS A 160 5.15 2.55 -25.38
C HIS A 160 5.09 3.79 -26.29
N SER A 161 4.00 3.96 -27.05
CA SER A 161 3.66 5.25 -27.64
C SER A 161 3.51 6.29 -26.50
N PRO A 162 4.27 7.41 -26.53
CA PRO A 162 4.24 8.43 -25.48
C PRO A 162 3.14 9.47 -25.70
N ASP A 163 2.56 9.52 -26.90
CA ASP A 163 1.53 10.46 -27.36
C ASP A 163 0.19 9.77 -27.71
N PHE A 164 0.13 8.45 -27.52
CA PHE A 164 -1.01 7.57 -27.84
C PHE A 164 -1.39 7.57 -29.31
N LYS A 165 -0.39 7.62 -30.20
CA LYS A 165 -0.56 7.66 -31.67
C LYS A 165 0.11 6.47 -32.35
N VAL A 166 -0.58 5.94 -33.36
CA VAL A 166 -0.10 4.91 -34.30
C VAL A 166 -0.51 5.34 -35.70
N SER A 167 0.39 5.34 -36.68
CA SER A 167 0.04 5.72 -38.06
C SER A 167 -0.91 4.69 -38.70
N ASN A 168 -1.62 5.10 -39.78
CA ASN A 168 -2.45 4.19 -40.56
C ASN A 168 -1.66 3.00 -41.11
N GLU A 169 -0.40 3.22 -41.47
CA GLU A 169 0.51 2.25 -42.04
C GLU A 169 0.99 1.24 -40.98
N GLU A 170 1.28 1.73 -39.78
CA GLU A 170 1.61 0.89 -38.62
C GLU A 170 0.40 0.10 -38.12
N MET A 171 -0.78 0.70 -38.03
CA MET A 171 -2.01 -0.02 -37.62
C MET A 171 -2.34 -1.17 -38.59
N LYS A 172 -2.23 -0.95 -39.90
CA LYS A 172 -2.37 -2.02 -40.92
C LYS A 172 -1.30 -3.10 -40.77
N LYS A 173 -0.06 -2.73 -40.46
CA LYS A 173 1.04 -3.67 -40.18
C LYS A 173 0.76 -4.48 -38.91
N HIS A 174 0.36 -3.84 -37.83
CA HIS A 174 -0.01 -4.46 -36.55
C HIS A 174 -1.13 -5.47 -36.76
N HIS A 175 -2.23 -5.07 -37.39
CA HIS A 175 -3.36 -5.92 -37.72
C HIS A 175 -2.92 -7.17 -38.50
N LYS A 176 -2.14 -7.01 -39.58
CA LYS A 176 -1.57 -8.14 -40.34
C LYS A 176 -0.72 -9.06 -39.46
N THR A 177 0.15 -8.52 -38.61
CA THR A 177 1.00 -9.31 -37.71
C THR A 177 0.19 -10.11 -36.68
N LEU A 178 -0.95 -9.60 -36.20
CA LEU A 178 -1.86 -10.37 -35.35
C LEU A 178 -2.55 -11.51 -36.13
N LEU A 179 -3.03 -11.27 -37.36
CA LEU A 179 -3.65 -12.31 -38.18
C LEU A 179 -2.66 -13.45 -38.49
N GLN A 180 -1.39 -13.14 -38.77
CA GLN A 180 -0.35 -14.15 -38.98
C GLN A 180 -0.08 -15.04 -37.74
N LEU A 181 -0.32 -14.53 -36.52
CA LEU A 181 -0.29 -15.37 -35.31
C LEU A 181 -1.61 -16.13 -35.11
N ALA A 182 -2.74 -15.59 -35.57
CA ALA A 182 -4.04 -16.26 -35.52
C ALA A 182 -4.09 -17.49 -36.45
N GLU A 183 -3.54 -17.38 -37.66
CA GLU A 183 -3.37 -18.48 -38.63
C GLU A 183 -2.58 -19.66 -38.00
N GLU A 184 -1.46 -19.37 -37.33
CA GLU A 184 -0.63 -20.36 -36.62
C GLU A 184 -1.28 -20.92 -35.35
N LEU A 185 -2.33 -20.25 -34.83
CA LEU A 185 -3.08 -20.69 -33.65
C LEU A 185 -4.38 -21.43 -34.00
N GLU A 186 -4.97 -21.25 -35.18
CA GLU A 186 -6.24 -21.88 -35.58
C GLU A 186 -6.25 -23.42 -35.42
N PRO A 187 -5.17 -24.19 -35.75
CA PRO A 187 -5.13 -25.63 -35.51
C PRO A 187 -5.21 -26.05 -34.03
N HIS A 188 -5.01 -25.10 -33.12
CA HIS A 188 -5.05 -25.28 -31.67
C HIS A 188 -6.23 -24.55 -31.00
N VAL A 189 -6.77 -23.52 -31.65
CA VAL A 189 -7.79 -22.57 -31.16
C VAL A 189 -8.78 -22.27 -32.30
N PRO A 190 -9.78 -23.15 -32.55
CA PRO A 190 -10.72 -23.01 -33.67
C PRO A 190 -11.58 -21.73 -33.67
N GLU A 191 -11.55 -20.98 -32.57
CA GLU A 191 -12.13 -19.66 -32.40
C GLU A 191 -11.37 -18.54 -33.15
N MET A 192 -10.13 -18.79 -33.60
CA MET A 192 -9.28 -17.79 -34.29
C MET A 192 -9.79 -17.38 -35.67
N LYS A 193 -10.51 -18.25 -36.38
CA LYS A 193 -11.12 -17.96 -37.68
C LYS A 193 -12.07 -16.74 -37.66
N ASP A 194 -12.65 -16.41 -36.50
CA ASP A 194 -13.57 -15.29 -36.32
C ASP A 194 -12.85 -14.02 -35.79
N LEU A 195 -11.53 -14.06 -35.58
CA LEU A 195 -10.74 -12.97 -34.99
C LEU A 195 -10.75 -11.69 -35.85
N GLU A 196 -10.45 -11.79 -37.15
CA GLU A 196 -10.43 -10.64 -38.07
C GLU A 196 -11.78 -9.91 -38.08
N LYS A 197 -12.88 -10.69 -38.05
CA LYS A 197 -14.25 -10.21 -38.04
C LYS A 197 -14.61 -9.47 -36.74
N GLU A 198 -14.18 -9.98 -35.59
CA GLU A 198 -14.40 -9.32 -34.28
C GLU A 198 -13.59 -8.01 -34.17
N ILE A 199 -12.32 -8.03 -34.60
CA ILE A 199 -11.47 -6.83 -34.67
C ILE A 199 -12.10 -5.78 -35.62
N THR A 200 -12.51 -6.20 -36.82
CA THR A 200 -13.15 -5.33 -37.82
C THR A 200 -14.49 -4.79 -37.32
N GLN A 201 -15.25 -5.57 -36.53
CA GLN A 201 -16.48 -5.10 -35.89
C GLN A 201 -16.19 -3.98 -34.88
N PHE A 202 -15.15 -4.10 -34.04
CA PHE A 202 -14.75 -3.00 -33.16
C PHE A 202 -14.30 -1.76 -33.94
N TYR A 203 -13.50 -1.93 -35.00
CA TYR A 203 -13.04 -0.82 -35.86
C TYR A 203 -14.24 -0.04 -36.42
N ASN A 204 -15.22 -0.76 -37.00
CA ASN A 204 -16.45 -0.17 -37.55
C ASN A 204 -17.31 0.52 -36.48
N ILE A 205 -17.39 -0.04 -35.26
CA ILE A 205 -18.10 0.57 -34.14
C ILE A 205 -17.45 1.89 -33.71
N LEU A 206 -16.13 1.89 -33.55
CA LEU A 206 -15.35 3.09 -33.21
C LEU A 206 -15.49 4.18 -34.28
N ASP A 207 -15.28 3.84 -35.56
CA ASP A 207 -15.38 4.80 -36.66
C ASP A 207 -16.83 5.30 -36.85
N LYS A 208 -17.87 4.45 -36.72
CA LYS A 208 -19.28 4.87 -36.81
C LYS A 208 -19.64 5.92 -35.75
N ASN A 209 -19.20 5.71 -34.50
CA ASN A 209 -19.62 6.55 -33.36
C ASN A 209 -18.87 7.88 -33.26
N PHE A 210 -17.68 8.00 -33.86
CA PHE A 210 -16.82 9.18 -33.66
C PHE A 210 -16.34 9.88 -34.95
N ASN A 211 -16.62 9.36 -36.15
CA ASN A 211 -16.24 10.02 -37.41
C ASN A 211 -17.31 10.98 -37.96
N GLN A 212 -18.52 10.96 -37.38
CA GLN A 212 -19.57 11.89 -37.76
C GLN A 212 -19.40 13.19 -36.97
N ALA A 213 -19.19 14.30 -37.68
CA ALA A 213 -19.31 15.62 -37.08
C ALA A 213 -20.73 15.80 -36.52
N PRO A 214 -20.94 16.56 -35.42
CA PRO A 214 -22.27 16.87 -34.90
C PRO A 214 -23.09 17.64 -35.95
N CYS A 215 -23.91 16.90 -36.71
CA CYS A 215 -24.87 17.49 -37.62
C CYS A 215 -26.05 17.99 -36.79
N GLU A 216 -26.38 19.28 -36.93
CA GLU A 216 -27.55 19.88 -36.28
C GLU A 216 -28.84 19.35 -36.93
N VAL A 217 -29.25 18.16 -36.51
CA VAL A 217 -30.50 17.50 -36.91
C VAL A 217 -31.43 17.43 -35.71
N ASP A 218 -32.46 18.27 -35.72
CA ASP A 218 -33.44 18.35 -34.63
C ASP A 218 -34.07 16.99 -34.27
N GLY A 219 -34.07 16.67 -32.98
CA GLY A 219 -35.02 15.75 -32.37
C GLY A 219 -34.89 14.26 -32.69
N GLN A 220 -33.84 13.79 -33.40
CA GLN A 220 -33.64 12.35 -33.57
C GLN A 220 -33.11 11.72 -32.28
N GLN A 221 -33.93 10.86 -31.67
CA GLN A 221 -33.61 10.14 -30.45
C GLN A 221 -32.52 9.09 -30.73
N GLU A 222 -31.38 9.20 -30.04
CA GLU A 222 -30.21 8.35 -30.26
C GLU A 222 -30.54 6.88 -29.94
N ASP A 223 -30.32 5.99 -30.92
CA ASP A 223 -30.68 4.58 -30.81
C ASP A 223 -29.93 3.88 -29.67
N LEU A 224 -30.66 3.05 -28.91
CA LEU A 224 -30.15 2.34 -27.74
C LEU A 224 -28.97 1.42 -28.05
N GLN A 225 -28.88 0.84 -29.26
CA GLN A 225 -27.69 0.07 -29.63
C GLN A 225 -26.49 1.00 -29.87
N THR A 226 -26.70 2.12 -30.55
CA THR A 226 -25.66 3.15 -30.77
C THR A 226 -25.15 3.76 -29.44
N VAL A 227 -26.03 4.02 -28.46
CA VAL A 227 -25.61 4.44 -27.10
C VAL A 227 -24.74 3.38 -26.41
N LYS A 228 -25.12 2.10 -26.50
CA LYS A 228 -24.32 0.98 -25.95
C LYS A 228 -22.97 0.84 -26.66
N ASP A 229 -22.97 0.92 -27.98
CA ASP A 229 -21.77 0.82 -28.82
C ASP A 229 -20.76 1.93 -28.46
N ARG A 230 -21.22 3.18 -28.29
CA ARG A 230 -20.37 4.29 -27.81
C ARG A 230 -19.83 4.02 -26.40
N GLN A 231 -20.67 3.58 -25.46
CA GLN A 231 -20.23 3.28 -24.10
C GLN A 231 -19.20 2.13 -24.08
N ASN A 232 -19.36 1.11 -24.91
CA ASN A 232 -18.40 0.01 -25.04
C ASN A 232 -17.02 0.52 -25.49
N VAL A 233 -16.96 1.43 -26.47
CA VAL A 233 -15.70 2.07 -26.90
C VAL A 233 -15.04 2.84 -25.76
N LEU A 234 -15.79 3.68 -25.04
CA LEU A 234 -15.27 4.47 -23.92
C LEU A 234 -14.77 3.57 -22.77
N ASN A 235 -15.48 2.48 -22.47
CA ASN A 235 -15.03 1.50 -21.47
C ASN A 235 -13.71 0.80 -21.88
N ARG A 236 -13.54 0.48 -23.17
CA ARG A 236 -12.29 -0.09 -23.69
C ARG A 236 -11.13 0.88 -23.67
N GLU A 237 -11.39 2.15 -24.01
CA GLU A 237 -10.41 3.23 -23.89
C GLU A 237 -9.94 3.44 -22.45
N GLN A 238 -10.87 3.51 -21.49
CA GLN A 238 -10.53 3.63 -20.07
C GLN A 238 -9.67 2.45 -19.58
N GLN A 239 -9.98 1.21 -20.01
CA GLN A 239 -9.14 0.05 -19.69
C GLN A 239 -7.75 0.15 -20.34
N ALA A 240 -7.66 0.57 -21.61
CA ALA A 240 -6.38 0.77 -22.30
C ALA A 240 -5.49 1.82 -21.61
N MET A 241 -6.09 2.91 -21.14
CA MET A 241 -5.39 3.96 -20.38
C MET A 241 -5.00 3.49 -18.98
N LYS A 242 -5.87 2.74 -18.29
CA LYS A 242 -5.56 2.11 -17.00
C LYS A 242 -4.38 1.14 -17.11
N ASP A 243 -4.44 0.19 -18.03
CA ASP A 243 -3.35 -0.77 -18.29
C ASP A 243 -2.04 -0.02 -18.60
N ARG A 244 -2.11 1.10 -19.33
CA ARG A 244 -0.94 1.93 -19.64
C ARG A 244 -0.35 2.63 -18.41
N ILE A 245 -1.18 3.13 -17.50
CA ILE A 245 -0.74 3.74 -16.23
C ILE A 245 -0.12 2.66 -15.32
N GLU A 246 -0.76 1.49 -15.18
CA GLU A 246 -0.23 0.37 -14.39
C GLU A 246 1.09 -0.18 -14.98
N ASP A 247 1.18 -0.32 -16.30
CA ASP A 247 2.40 -0.69 -17.05
C ASP A 247 3.53 0.34 -16.87
N PHE A 248 3.23 1.63 -16.74
CA PHE A 248 4.22 2.68 -16.48
C PHE A 248 4.72 2.64 -15.02
N ILE A 249 3.80 2.63 -14.06
CA ILE A 249 4.13 2.63 -12.62
C ILE A 249 4.93 1.37 -12.23
N SER A 250 4.60 0.21 -12.81
CA SER A 250 5.29 -1.06 -12.55
C SER A 250 6.79 -1.06 -12.91
N ARG A 251 7.25 -0.11 -13.73
CA ARG A 251 8.65 0.04 -14.16
C ARG A 251 9.42 0.99 -13.25
N LEU A 252 8.77 2.07 -12.83
CA LEU A 252 9.29 2.96 -11.79
C LEU A 252 9.45 2.21 -10.45
N GLU A 253 8.53 1.30 -10.12
CA GLU A 253 8.63 0.44 -8.93
C GLU A 253 9.63 -0.72 -9.09
N GLY A 254 9.91 -1.16 -10.32
CA GLY A 254 10.64 -2.40 -10.61
C GLY A 254 11.90 -2.20 -11.42
N ASN A 255 13.06 -2.11 -10.75
CA ASN A 255 14.42 -2.01 -11.32
C ASN A 255 14.57 -2.74 -12.68
N GLN A 256 14.44 -1.97 -13.77
CA GLN A 256 14.67 -2.45 -15.13
C GLN A 256 16.16 -2.51 -15.47
N ASP A 257 16.50 -3.12 -16.60
CA ASP A 257 17.87 -3.16 -17.09
C ASP A 257 18.34 -1.77 -17.56
N GLU A 258 19.63 -1.47 -17.36
CA GLU A 258 20.28 -0.17 -17.62
C GLU A 258 20.16 0.37 -19.07
N ASN A 259 19.59 -0.43 -19.99
CA ASN A 259 19.33 -0.05 -21.38
C ASN A 259 17.98 0.63 -21.61
N VAL A 260 16.99 0.51 -20.70
CA VAL A 260 15.69 1.17 -20.88
C VAL A 260 15.73 2.57 -20.27
N LYS A 261 16.12 3.55 -21.07
CA LYS A 261 16.05 4.98 -20.73
C LYS A 261 14.62 5.50 -20.86
N GLU A 262 13.73 5.06 -19.98
CA GLU A 262 12.45 5.74 -19.77
C GLU A 262 12.73 7.17 -19.28
N LYS A 263 12.06 8.16 -19.87
CA LYS A 263 12.34 9.57 -19.57
C LYS A 263 11.28 10.10 -18.61
N PRO A 264 11.64 11.00 -17.67
CA PRO A 264 10.65 11.80 -16.94
C PRO A 264 9.67 12.53 -17.88
N GLN A 265 10.14 12.88 -19.08
CA GLN A 265 9.32 13.43 -20.16
C GLN A 265 8.13 12.54 -20.57
N ASP A 266 8.28 11.22 -20.53
CA ASP A 266 7.24 10.28 -20.96
C ASP A 266 6.11 10.18 -19.92
N MET A 267 6.44 10.27 -18.62
CA MET A 267 5.46 10.40 -17.53
C MET A 267 4.72 11.72 -17.61
N LYS A 268 5.46 12.81 -17.87
CA LYS A 268 4.87 14.14 -18.06
C LYS A 268 3.91 14.17 -19.25
N SER A 269 4.26 13.59 -20.41
CA SER A 269 3.37 13.57 -21.57
C SER A 269 2.07 12.76 -21.34
N LEU A 270 2.12 11.71 -20.51
CA LEU A 270 0.91 11.00 -20.06
C LEU A 270 0.03 11.89 -19.15
N LEU A 271 0.62 12.60 -18.19
CA LEU A 271 -0.10 13.55 -17.32
C LEU A 271 -0.69 14.74 -18.12
N ASP A 272 0.11 15.36 -18.99
CA ASP A 272 -0.30 16.45 -19.88
C ASP A 272 -1.49 16.03 -20.78
N PHE A 273 -1.53 14.76 -21.24
CA PHE A 273 -2.64 14.21 -22.03
C PHE A 273 -3.91 13.98 -21.20
N LEU A 274 -3.77 13.50 -19.96
CA LEU A 274 -4.90 13.25 -19.05
C LEU A 274 -5.55 14.56 -18.60
N ASP A 275 -4.77 15.59 -18.27
CA ASP A 275 -5.30 16.91 -17.90
C ASP A 275 -6.02 17.61 -19.07
N GLN A 276 -5.71 17.24 -20.32
CA GLN A 276 -6.45 17.67 -21.53
C GLN A 276 -7.76 16.88 -21.75
N ASN A 277 -7.91 15.69 -21.16
CA ASN A 277 -9.04 14.78 -21.35
C ASN A 277 -9.76 14.51 -20.01
N LYS A 278 -10.51 15.50 -19.54
CA LYS A 278 -11.15 15.50 -18.22
C LYS A 278 -12.04 14.30 -17.93
N ASP A 279 -12.71 13.76 -18.94
CA ASP A 279 -13.54 12.57 -18.79
C ASP A 279 -12.70 11.31 -18.49
N LEU A 280 -11.49 11.20 -19.04
CA LEU A 280 -10.54 10.15 -18.65
C LEU A 280 -9.98 10.41 -17.25
N LEU A 281 -9.65 11.66 -16.92
CA LEU A 281 -9.15 12.06 -15.59
C LEU A 281 -10.16 11.76 -14.47
N GLU A 282 -11.44 12.05 -14.69
CA GLU A 282 -12.54 11.80 -13.75
C GLU A 282 -12.80 10.30 -13.53
N ASN A 283 -12.66 9.47 -14.57
CA ASN A 283 -12.88 8.02 -14.48
C ASN A 283 -11.64 7.22 -14.03
N LEU A 284 -10.43 7.81 -14.08
CA LEU A 284 -9.15 7.17 -13.72
C LEU A 284 -8.48 7.79 -12.49
N GLY A 285 -9.22 8.56 -11.69
CA GLY A 285 -8.69 9.31 -10.54
C GLY A 285 -7.70 8.54 -9.65
N PRO A 286 -8.02 7.34 -9.13
CA PRO A 286 -7.12 6.57 -8.26
C PRO A 286 -5.79 6.19 -8.92
N GLU A 287 -5.83 5.81 -10.20
CA GLU A 287 -4.65 5.46 -11.00
C GLU A 287 -3.79 6.69 -11.29
N VAL A 288 -4.42 7.84 -11.59
CA VAL A 288 -3.74 9.10 -11.87
C VAL A 288 -3.16 9.73 -10.61
N ASP A 289 -3.82 9.61 -9.46
CA ASP A 289 -3.27 10.06 -8.18
C ASP A 289 -2.04 9.24 -7.77
N LYS A 290 -2.05 7.92 -8.01
CA LYS A 290 -0.85 7.09 -7.84
C LYS A 290 0.27 7.51 -8.81
N LEU A 291 -0.05 7.85 -10.06
CA LEU A 291 0.93 8.35 -11.02
C LEU A 291 1.55 9.70 -10.56
N LYS A 292 0.72 10.61 -10.03
CA LYS A 292 1.16 11.90 -9.46
C LYS A 292 2.05 11.71 -8.22
N GLU A 293 1.72 10.75 -7.34
CA GLU A 293 2.57 10.37 -6.21
C GLU A 293 3.95 9.86 -6.67
N MET A 294 4.00 9.11 -7.77
CA MET A 294 5.24 8.60 -8.35
C MET A 294 6.06 9.69 -9.06
N GLN A 295 5.43 10.63 -9.76
CA GLN A 295 6.09 11.82 -10.31
C GLN A 295 6.77 12.63 -9.20
N ALA A 296 6.07 12.94 -8.11
CA ALA A 296 6.64 13.70 -6.99
C ALA A 296 7.85 13.01 -6.34
N LYS A 297 7.88 11.66 -6.30
CA LYS A 297 9.05 10.89 -5.84
C LYS A 297 10.22 10.96 -6.82
N VAL A 298 9.96 10.94 -8.13
CA VAL A 298 10.99 11.09 -9.18
C VAL A 298 11.60 12.49 -9.10
N ASP A 299 10.78 13.54 -9.01
CA ASP A 299 11.24 14.93 -8.87
C ASP A 299 12.12 15.09 -7.62
N GLN A 300 11.69 14.54 -6.47
CA GLN A 300 12.45 14.57 -5.21
C GLN A 300 13.77 13.79 -5.31
N HIS A 301 13.84 12.71 -6.08
CA HIS A 301 15.09 12.00 -6.34
C HIS A 301 16.01 12.78 -7.28
N GLU A 302 15.48 13.48 -8.29
CA GLU A 302 16.27 14.32 -9.19
C GLU A 302 16.88 15.53 -8.45
N GLU A 303 16.13 16.19 -7.56
CA GLU A 303 16.68 17.21 -6.65
C GLU A 303 17.82 16.66 -5.77
N GLN A 304 17.65 15.46 -5.19
CA GLN A 304 18.67 14.81 -4.38
C GLN A 304 19.92 14.45 -5.19
N ILE A 305 19.77 13.96 -6.42
CA ILE A 305 20.87 13.66 -7.34
C ILE A 305 21.61 14.95 -7.71
N ASN A 306 20.90 16.01 -8.06
CA ASN A 306 21.51 17.30 -8.39
C ASN A 306 22.29 17.91 -7.20
N HIS A 307 21.74 17.82 -5.99
CA HIS A 307 22.44 18.21 -4.76
C HIS A 307 23.66 17.33 -4.45
N LEU A 308 23.59 16.01 -4.67
CA LEU A 308 24.72 15.10 -4.48
C LEU A 308 25.83 15.36 -5.50
N THR A 309 25.49 15.50 -6.79
CA THR A 309 26.43 15.87 -7.86
C THR A 309 27.11 17.21 -7.55
N GLY A 310 26.34 18.23 -7.19
CA GLY A 310 26.88 19.53 -6.77
C GLY A 310 27.82 19.47 -5.56
N ARG A 311 27.67 18.46 -4.67
CA ARG A 311 28.58 18.19 -3.56
C ARG A 311 29.82 17.38 -3.98
N VAL A 312 29.70 16.46 -4.94
CA VAL A 312 30.86 15.76 -5.54
C VAL A 312 31.76 16.78 -6.23
N ASP A 313 31.18 17.64 -7.08
CA ASP A 313 31.84 18.79 -7.71
C ASP A 313 32.64 19.65 -6.72
N GLN A 314 32.05 19.96 -5.56
CA GLN A 314 32.71 20.74 -4.51
C GLN A 314 33.85 19.97 -3.83
N LEU A 315 33.65 18.68 -3.55
CA LEU A 315 34.66 17.82 -2.95
C LEU A 315 35.86 17.61 -3.89
N GLU A 316 35.63 17.45 -5.19
CA GLU A 316 36.70 17.36 -6.20
C GLU A 316 37.47 18.69 -6.29
N LYS A 317 36.77 19.83 -6.35
CA LYS A 317 37.40 21.17 -6.33
C LYS A 317 38.25 21.40 -5.06
N VAL A 318 37.78 20.99 -3.89
CA VAL A 318 38.55 21.07 -2.62
C VAL A 318 39.76 20.11 -2.63
N THR A 319 39.60 18.91 -3.18
CA THR A 319 40.68 17.91 -3.28
C THR A 319 41.78 18.37 -4.24
N HIS A 320 41.44 19.04 -5.34
CA HIS A 320 42.41 19.62 -6.27
C HIS A 320 43.05 20.92 -5.77
N ALA A 321 42.47 21.61 -4.80
CA ALA A 321 42.97 22.87 -4.28
C ALA A 321 44.02 22.74 -3.15
N THR A 322 44.29 21.52 -2.64
CA THR A 322 45.05 21.33 -1.39
C THR A 322 46.40 20.61 -1.49
N ASP A 323 46.76 20.01 -2.63
CA ASP A 323 48.12 19.51 -2.88
C ASP A 323 48.48 19.53 -4.39
N PRO A 324 49.44 20.35 -4.87
CA PRO A 324 49.68 20.54 -6.31
C PRO A 324 50.31 19.38 -7.09
N VAL A 325 50.75 18.29 -6.43
CA VAL A 325 51.85 17.46 -6.97
C VAL A 325 51.43 16.11 -7.58
N PHE A 326 50.29 15.50 -7.19
CA PHE A 326 49.92 14.15 -7.67
C PHE A 326 48.42 13.95 -7.99
N PRO A 327 48.05 13.58 -9.24
CA PRO A 327 46.68 13.22 -9.59
C PRO A 327 46.37 11.76 -9.20
N GLY A 328 45.77 11.56 -8.03
CA GLY A 328 45.28 10.25 -7.57
C GLY A 328 45.40 10.09 -6.06
N ASN A 329 44.37 9.51 -5.43
CA ASN A 329 44.16 9.47 -3.98
C ASN A 329 45.36 8.82 -3.22
N PRO A 330 46.28 9.59 -2.58
CA PRO A 330 47.65 9.10 -2.31
C PRO A 330 47.78 8.03 -1.21
N LEU A 331 46.74 7.81 -0.41
CA LEU A 331 46.84 7.12 0.88
C LEU A 331 46.80 5.58 0.81
N LYS A 332 46.68 4.98 -0.39
CA LYS A 332 46.42 3.54 -0.55
C LYS A 332 47.48 2.72 -1.31
N TYR A 333 48.52 3.32 -1.90
CA TYR A 333 49.49 2.58 -2.73
C TYR A 333 50.21 1.44 -1.99
N LYS A 334 50.48 1.60 -0.69
CA LYS A 334 51.03 0.54 0.16
C LYS A 334 50.10 -0.70 0.22
N ASN A 335 48.78 -0.50 0.33
CA ASN A 335 47.81 -1.59 0.30
C ASN A 335 47.73 -2.22 -1.09
N HIS A 336 47.64 -1.41 -2.14
CA HIS A 336 47.61 -1.89 -3.52
C HIS A 336 48.84 -2.72 -3.92
N LEU A 337 50.00 -2.48 -3.32
CA LEU A 337 51.20 -3.31 -3.52
C LEU A 337 51.06 -4.68 -2.82
N TYR A 338 50.46 -4.77 -1.62
CA TYR A 338 50.13 -6.05 -1.00
C TYR A 338 49.06 -6.82 -1.79
N GLU A 339 47.98 -6.13 -2.21
CA GLU A 339 46.91 -6.70 -3.05
C GLU A 339 47.46 -7.25 -4.37
N TYR A 340 48.39 -6.54 -5.02
CA TYR A 340 49.06 -7.00 -6.23
C TYR A 340 49.89 -8.27 -6.01
N CYS A 341 50.60 -8.39 -4.87
CA CYS A 341 51.36 -9.60 -4.53
C CYS A 341 50.44 -10.80 -4.25
N GLN A 342 49.33 -10.57 -3.54
CA GLN A 342 48.31 -11.59 -3.29
C GLN A 342 47.66 -12.08 -4.59
N ALA A 343 47.30 -11.17 -5.50
CA ALA A 343 46.75 -11.49 -6.82
C ALA A 343 47.72 -12.30 -7.70
N LYS A 344 49.04 -12.20 -7.46
CA LYS A 344 50.08 -13.00 -8.13
C LYS A 344 50.43 -14.32 -7.42
N LYS A 345 49.68 -14.70 -6.37
CA LYS A 345 49.93 -15.88 -5.51
C LYS A 345 51.41 -15.99 -5.07
N TRP A 346 52.09 -14.87 -4.82
CA TRP A 346 53.49 -14.88 -4.38
C TRP A 346 53.62 -15.36 -2.92
N PRO A 347 54.65 -16.18 -2.60
CA PRO A 347 54.89 -16.65 -1.24
C PRO A 347 55.35 -15.52 -0.30
N GLU A 348 55.24 -15.76 1.00
CA GLU A 348 55.33 -14.71 2.03
C GLU A 348 56.73 -14.10 2.17
N ASP A 349 57.79 -14.84 1.83
CA ASP A 349 59.18 -14.35 1.72
C ASP A 349 59.37 -13.30 0.62
N LYS A 350 58.41 -13.20 -0.31
CA LYS A 350 58.41 -12.26 -1.44
C LYS A 350 57.46 -11.08 -1.26
N CYS A 351 56.76 -10.99 -0.14
CA CYS A 351 55.86 -9.89 0.17
C CYS A 351 56.60 -8.53 0.32
N PRO A 352 55.88 -7.39 0.19
CA PRO A 352 56.45 -6.06 0.35
C PRO A 352 57.01 -5.76 1.76
N VAL A 353 58.33 -5.68 1.86
CA VAL A 353 59.05 -5.27 3.08
C VAL A 353 59.49 -3.81 2.95
N PHE A 354 58.92 -2.93 3.77
CA PHE A 354 59.19 -1.49 3.78
C PHE A 354 60.27 -1.12 4.80
N THR A 355 61.15 -0.20 4.42
CA THR A 355 62.22 0.39 5.25
C THR A 355 62.41 1.86 4.85
N GLU A 356 63.23 2.62 5.58
CA GLU A 356 63.54 4.01 5.25
C GLU A 356 64.97 4.38 5.65
N ASP A 357 65.59 5.27 4.87
CA ASP A 357 66.78 6.01 5.30
C ASP A 357 66.34 7.32 5.96
N GLN A 358 67.07 7.75 6.98
CA GLN A 358 66.90 9.06 7.59
C GLN A 358 67.93 10.03 7.00
N GLU A 359 67.45 11.07 6.32
CA GLU A 359 68.23 12.12 5.66
C GLU A 359 68.02 13.46 6.38
N ALA A 360 68.87 14.46 6.08
CA ALA A 360 68.89 15.74 6.79
C ALA A 360 67.58 16.56 6.70
N GLN A 361 66.64 16.18 5.83
CA GLN A 361 65.34 16.82 5.62
C GLN A 361 64.14 15.84 5.75
N GLY A 362 64.34 14.65 6.34
CA GLY A 362 63.25 13.69 6.58
C GLY A 362 63.63 12.25 6.27
N TYR A 363 62.71 11.50 5.68
CA TYR A 363 62.85 10.07 5.39
C TYR A 363 62.75 9.78 3.89
N ARG A 364 63.63 8.92 3.37
CA ARG A 364 63.53 8.35 2.03
C ARG A 364 63.05 6.91 2.11
N GLY A 365 61.92 6.61 1.46
CA GLY A 365 61.30 5.30 1.53
C GLY A 365 62.04 4.25 0.70
N LYS A 366 62.02 3.00 1.17
CA LYS A 366 62.49 1.82 0.45
C LYS A 366 61.46 0.70 0.56
N VAL A 367 61.29 -0.09 -0.50
CA VAL A 367 60.54 -1.35 -0.42
C VAL A 367 61.28 -2.45 -1.18
N THR A 368 61.33 -3.65 -0.60
CA THR A 368 61.78 -4.86 -1.29
C THR A 368 60.57 -5.77 -1.50
N VAL A 369 60.36 -6.28 -2.71
CA VAL A 369 59.21 -7.11 -3.10
C VAL A 369 59.61 -8.03 -4.26
N ASN A 370 59.28 -9.32 -4.17
CA ASN A 370 59.76 -10.37 -5.09
C ASN A 370 61.28 -10.28 -5.39
N GLY A 371 62.07 -10.02 -4.34
CA GLY A 371 63.53 -9.84 -4.42
C GLY A 371 64.02 -8.52 -5.06
N GLN A 372 63.16 -7.78 -5.77
CA GLN A 372 63.50 -6.47 -6.33
C GLN A 372 63.42 -5.38 -5.26
N ARG A 373 64.39 -4.46 -5.24
CA ARG A 373 64.45 -3.34 -4.28
C ARG A 373 64.23 -2.00 -5.00
N PHE A 374 63.27 -1.24 -4.48
CA PHE A 374 62.87 0.07 -4.96
C PHE A 374 63.20 1.14 -3.90
N ILE A 375 63.54 2.35 -4.35
CA ILE A 375 63.95 3.48 -3.51
C ILE A 375 63.17 4.72 -3.94
N GLY A 376 62.67 5.49 -2.96
CA GLY A 376 61.95 6.73 -3.15
C GLY A 376 62.81 7.83 -3.77
N LYS A 377 62.20 8.65 -4.62
CA LYS A 377 62.86 9.77 -5.29
C LYS A 377 62.89 11.01 -4.41
N SER A 378 61.85 11.22 -3.61
CA SER A 378 61.71 12.38 -2.73
C SER A 378 62.05 12.02 -1.27
N VAL A 379 62.36 13.04 -0.48
CA VAL A 379 62.47 12.95 0.99
C VAL A 379 61.21 13.54 1.58
N PHE A 380 60.61 12.88 2.58
CA PHE A 380 59.38 13.34 3.22
C PHE A 380 59.55 13.46 4.74
N ASN A 381 58.92 14.47 5.33
CA ASN A 381 58.92 14.70 6.78
C ASN A 381 58.36 13.49 7.57
N GLU A 382 57.48 12.70 6.95
CA GLU A 382 56.91 11.48 7.52
C GLU A 382 57.34 10.20 6.80
N LYS A 383 57.74 9.18 7.57
CA LYS A 383 57.95 7.80 7.11
C LYS A 383 56.76 7.25 6.32
N LYS A 384 55.53 7.63 6.69
CA LYS A 384 54.29 7.20 6.05
C LYS A 384 54.19 7.69 4.60
N ALA A 385 54.48 8.96 4.34
CA ALA A 385 54.49 9.51 2.98
C ALA A 385 55.61 8.88 2.13
N ALA A 386 56.81 8.76 2.70
CA ALA A 386 57.95 8.09 2.08
C ALA A 386 57.64 6.64 1.66
N HIS A 387 56.89 5.88 2.48
CA HIS A 387 56.44 4.53 2.13
C HIS A 387 55.36 4.51 1.04
N GLN A 388 54.53 5.54 0.88
CA GLN A 388 53.54 5.58 -0.21
C GLN A 388 54.18 5.90 -1.56
N GLU A 389 55.14 6.85 -1.62
CA GLU A 389 55.86 7.17 -2.86
C GLU A 389 56.59 5.93 -3.41
N VAL A 390 57.33 5.22 -2.54
CA VAL A 390 58.08 4.04 -2.98
C VAL A 390 57.18 2.85 -3.32
N ALA A 391 56.00 2.73 -2.69
CA ALA A 391 54.98 1.75 -3.08
C ALA A 391 54.43 2.01 -4.48
N PHE A 392 54.16 3.28 -4.82
CA PHE A 392 53.74 3.69 -6.16
C PHE A 392 54.82 3.42 -7.22
N ILE A 393 56.08 3.74 -6.91
CA ILE A 393 57.23 3.47 -7.81
C ILE A 393 57.35 1.97 -8.08
N ALA A 394 57.30 1.13 -7.04
CA ALA A 394 57.35 -0.33 -7.17
C ALA A 394 56.16 -0.87 -8.00
N LEU A 395 54.93 -0.47 -7.68
CA LEU A 395 53.73 -0.86 -8.45
C LEU A 395 53.84 -0.51 -9.94
N LYS A 396 54.35 0.69 -10.27
CA LYS A 396 54.47 1.13 -11.66
C LYS A 396 55.54 0.32 -12.40
N GLN A 397 56.69 0.05 -11.78
CA GLN A 397 57.76 -0.71 -12.43
C GLN A 397 57.45 -2.20 -12.57
N LEU A 398 56.80 -2.83 -11.58
CA LEU A 398 56.37 -4.23 -11.66
C LEU A 398 55.30 -4.47 -12.74
N LYS A 399 54.42 -3.49 -13.00
CA LYS A 399 53.46 -3.56 -14.11
C LYS A 399 54.13 -3.40 -15.48
N LEU A 400 55.04 -2.43 -15.63
CA LEU A 400 55.77 -2.21 -16.88
C LEU A 400 56.66 -3.41 -17.29
N GLN A 401 57.25 -4.13 -16.32
CA GLN A 401 57.96 -5.39 -16.59
C GLN A 401 57.04 -6.52 -17.08
N GLN A 402 55.74 -6.45 -16.75
CA GLN A 402 54.74 -7.45 -17.14
C GLN A 402 54.34 -7.25 -18.60
N GLU A 403 54.08 -5.99 -18.98
CA GLU A 403 53.73 -5.57 -20.34
C GLU A 403 54.86 -5.80 -21.36
N SER A 404 56.09 -6.10 -20.92
CA SER A 404 57.25 -6.36 -21.78
C SER A 404 57.61 -7.84 -22.00
N THR A 405 56.80 -8.80 -21.53
CA THR A 405 57.22 -10.23 -21.47
C THR A 405 56.24 -11.23 -22.12
N ASP A 406 55.10 -10.79 -22.65
CA ASP A 406 54.09 -11.69 -23.26
C ASP A 406 54.11 -11.67 -24.81
N GLU A 407 54.71 -12.70 -25.42
CA GLU A 407 54.32 -13.19 -26.76
C GLU A 407 53.59 -14.55 -26.61
N PRO A 408 52.64 -14.89 -27.50
CA PRO A 408 51.57 -15.82 -27.15
C PRO A 408 51.87 -17.31 -27.39
N SER A 409 51.45 -18.17 -26.46
CA SER A 409 51.15 -19.57 -26.82
C SER A 409 50.05 -20.24 -26.00
N SER A 410 49.11 -20.85 -26.75
CA SER A 410 48.33 -22.06 -26.48
C SER A 410 47.87 -22.43 -25.05
N SER A 411 46.56 -22.28 -24.85
CA SER A 411 45.60 -23.29 -24.33
C SER A 411 46.10 -24.48 -23.47
N VAL A 412 45.44 -24.71 -22.33
CA VAL A 412 44.52 -25.85 -22.08
C VAL A 412 43.85 -25.69 -20.70
N MET A 413 42.64 -26.22 -20.51
CA MET A 413 41.96 -26.25 -19.20
C MET A 413 42.34 -27.50 -18.39
N HIS A 414 42.40 -27.39 -17.05
CA HIS A 414 41.37 -27.99 -16.17
C HIS A 414 41.64 -27.77 -14.66
N SER A 415 40.53 -27.70 -13.90
CA SER A 415 40.38 -28.09 -12.48
C SER A 415 41.30 -27.49 -11.40
N GLU A 416 40.83 -26.43 -10.71
CA GLU A 416 41.04 -26.30 -9.27
C GLU A 416 39.85 -26.97 -8.54
N ALA A 417 40.12 -28.03 -7.77
CA ALA A 417 39.13 -28.68 -6.91
C ALA A 417 39.68 -28.76 -5.47
N SER A 418 39.33 -27.79 -4.62
CA SER A 418 39.40 -27.85 -3.15
C SER A 418 38.85 -26.57 -2.52
N SER A 419 37.59 -26.60 -2.08
CA SER A 419 37.08 -25.67 -1.06
C SER A 419 36.98 -26.44 0.26
N SER A 420 37.86 -26.10 1.21
CA SER A 420 37.86 -26.70 2.54
C SER A 420 36.58 -26.35 3.31
N SER A 421 36.08 -27.32 4.09
CA SER A 421 34.99 -27.09 5.03
C SER A 421 35.41 -26.07 6.10
N SER A 422 34.51 -25.13 6.38
CA SER A 422 34.61 -24.20 7.51
C SER A 422 33.24 -24.14 8.17
N SER A 423 33.09 -24.79 9.32
CA SER A 423 31.87 -24.74 10.12
C SER A 423 31.65 -23.31 10.60
N GLY A 424 30.57 -22.67 10.14
CA GLY A 424 30.32 -21.26 10.38
C GLY A 424 30.00 -20.97 11.85
N ILE A 425 30.95 -20.36 12.56
CA ILE A 425 30.72 -19.87 13.93
C ILE A 425 29.70 -18.73 13.87
N THR A 426 28.50 -18.95 14.41
CA THR A 426 27.50 -17.89 14.58
C THR A 426 27.87 -17.04 15.79
N VAL A 427 28.15 -15.77 15.53
CA VAL A 427 28.44 -14.75 16.55
C VAL A 427 27.12 -14.09 16.94
N PHE A 428 26.75 -14.15 18.22
CA PHE A 428 25.56 -13.48 18.72
C PHE A 428 25.92 -12.09 19.26
N GLY A 429 25.11 -11.10 18.87
CA GLY A 429 25.32 -9.71 19.27
C GLY A 429 24.48 -9.38 20.49
N LYS A 430 25.09 -8.70 21.46
CA LYS A 430 24.46 -8.28 22.71
C LYS A 430 24.72 -6.78 22.90
N VAL A 431 23.68 -6.02 23.23
CA VAL A 431 23.81 -4.60 23.57
C VAL A 431 23.14 -4.32 24.91
N THR A 432 23.85 -3.60 25.78
CA THR A 432 23.38 -3.19 27.10
C THR A 432 23.19 -1.68 27.11
N VAL A 433 22.00 -1.25 27.50
CA VAL A 433 21.59 0.15 27.62
C VAL A 433 21.29 0.42 29.09
N ASP A 434 22.01 1.35 29.71
CA ASP A 434 21.78 1.75 31.10
C ASP A 434 20.70 2.85 31.14
N LEU A 435 19.51 2.51 31.60
CA LEU A 435 18.37 3.42 31.67
C LEU A 435 18.32 4.17 33.01
N SER A 436 17.85 5.41 32.94
CA SER A 436 17.48 6.24 34.07
C SER A 436 16.30 7.12 33.65
N ARG A 437 15.11 6.51 33.53
CA ARG A 437 13.89 7.14 33.01
C ARG A 437 12.72 6.87 33.94
N GLU A 438 11.76 7.79 33.99
CA GLU A 438 10.48 7.56 34.67
C GLU A 438 9.31 7.62 33.68
N VAL A 439 8.26 6.87 33.99
CA VAL A 439 6.91 7.04 33.45
C VAL A 439 5.95 7.25 34.61
N ALA A 440 4.86 7.98 34.40
CA ALA A 440 3.87 8.28 35.42
C ALA A 440 2.46 7.99 34.90
N SER A 441 1.53 7.71 35.80
CA SER A 441 0.10 7.80 35.52
C SER A 441 -0.36 9.24 35.40
N ASP A 442 -1.56 9.44 34.87
CA ASP A 442 -2.37 10.61 35.19
C ASP A 442 -2.82 10.59 36.67
N ARG A 443 -3.53 11.64 37.09
CA ARG A 443 -4.14 11.70 38.44
C ARG A 443 -5.38 10.82 38.49
N CYS A 444 -5.29 9.70 39.19
CA CYS A 444 -6.38 8.74 39.40
C CYS A 444 -7.15 9.01 40.70
N SER A 445 -8.09 8.13 41.06
CA SER A 445 -8.87 8.16 42.30
C SER A 445 -8.25 7.31 43.42
N THR A 446 -7.58 6.20 43.08
CA THR A 446 -6.93 5.30 44.05
C THR A 446 -5.46 5.05 43.71
N LYS A 447 -4.68 4.47 44.65
CA LYS A 447 -3.28 4.09 44.37
C LYS A 447 -3.20 2.89 43.42
N GLU A 448 -4.17 2.00 43.49
CA GLU A 448 -4.30 0.80 42.66
C GLU A 448 -4.58 1.18 41.20
N GLU A 449 -5.52 2.11 40.98
CA GLU A 449 -5.84 2.68 39.67
C GLU A 449 -4.65 3.46 39.10
N ALA A 450 -3.99 4.29 39.91
CA ALA A 450 -2.77 5.00 39.51
C ALA A 450 -1.65 4.03 39.11
N THR A 451 -1.47 2.95 39.86
CA THR A 451 -0.48 1.91 39.57
C THR A 451 -0.77 1.25 38.23
N GLU A 452 -2.00 0.78 38.02
CA GLU A 452 -2.39 0.10 36.79
C GLU A 452 -2.32 1.03 35.57
N ALA A 453 -2.70 2.30 35.72
CA ALA A 453 -2.53 3.32 34.68
C ALA A 453 -1.05 3.57 34.35
N ALA A 454 -0.16 3.66 35.34
CA ALA A 454 1.28 3.79 35.10
C ALA A 454 1.87 2.56 34.41
N TYR A 455 1.43 1.35 34.78
CA TYR A 455 1.83 0.11 34.10
C TYR A 455 1.25 0.01 32.68
N LYS A 456 0.05 0.54 32.41
CA LYS A 456 -0.48 0.67 31.05
C LYS A 456 0.40 1.59 30.18
N VAL A 457 0.77 2.76 30.67
CA VAL A 457 1.69 3.68 29.97
C VAL A 457 3.06 3.03 29.73
N LEU A 458 3.53 2.16 30.64
CA LEU A 458 4.76 1.39 30.46
C LEU A 458 4.60 0.27 29.40
N TRP A 459 3.48 -0.44 29.43
CA TRP A 459 3.09 -1.50 28.50
C TRP A 459 3.00 -0.98 27.05
N GLU A 460 2.37 0.19 26.85
CA GLU A 460 2.30 0.88 25.54
C GLU A 460 3.71 1.22 25.01
N ARG A 461 4.60 1.75 25.85
CA ARG A 461 5.95 2.21 25.46
C ARG A 461 6.96 1.10 25.17
N PHE A 462 6.73 -0.11 25.67
CA PHE A 462 7.49 -1.33 25.33
C PHE A 462 6.81 -2.18 24.25
N CYS A 463 5.64 -1.74 23.75
CA CYS A 463 4.84 -2.42 22.71
C CYS A 463 4.57 -3.90 23.04
N ILE A 464 4.18 -4.17 24.28
CA ILE A 464 3.89 -5.52 24.79
C ILE A 464 2.51 -5.98 24.26
N SER A 465 2.29 -7.29 24.16
CA SER A 465 0.98 -7.86 23.76
C SER A 465 -0.12 -7.53 24.77
N ALA A 466 -1.36 -7.32 24.30
CA ALA A 466 -2.49 -6.96 25.16
C ALA A 466 -2.80 -8.03 26.22
N PRO A 467 -3.22 -7.65 27.44
CA PRO A 467 -3.68 -8.59 28.45
C PRO A 467 -4.87 -9.43 27.94
N ILE A 468 -4.89 -10.72 28.28
CA ILE A 468 -6.07 -11.56 28.12
C ILE A 468 -7.05 -11.36 29.29
N GLU A 469 -8.29 -11.80 29.12
CA GLU A 469 -9.37 -11.62 30.09
C GLU A 469 -8.97 -12.16 31.49
N GLY A 470 -9.00 -11.27 32.50
CA GLY A 470 -8.56 -11.56 33.86
C GLY A 470 -7.11 -11.17 34.19
N GLN A 471 -6.29 -10.73 33.23
CA GLN A 471 -4.95 -10.19 33.48
C GLN A 471 -4.92 -8.66 33.62
N THR A 472 -3.90 -8.15 34.31
CA THR A 472 -3.62 -6.71 34.48
C THR A 472 -2.43 -6.27 33.61
N TYR A 473 -2.38 -5.00 33.23
CA TYR A 473 -1.20 -4.39 32.62
C TYR A 473 0.02 -4.54 33.54
N LYS A 474 -0.16 -4.45 34.86
CA LYS A 474 0.89 -4.76 35.83
C LYS A 474 1.40 -6.20 35.72
N SER A 475 0.52 -7.21 35.70
CA SER A 475 0.95 -8.61 35.61
C SER A 475 1.68 -8.91 34.31
N VAL A 476 1.15 -8.46 33.16
CA VAL A 476 1.73 -8.73 31.83
C VAL A 476 3.07 -8.01 31.64
N THR A 477 3.18 -6.77 32.12
CA THR A 477 4.47 -6.04 32.07
C THR A 477 5.51 -6.70 32.96
N MET A 478 5.14 -7.15 34.16
CA MET A 478 6.08 -7.83 35.07
C MET A 478 6.52 -9.20 34.52
N GLU A 479 5.61 -9.95 33.88
CA GLU A 479 5.95 -11.19 33.18
C GLU A 479 6.94 -10.96 32.02
N TYR A 480 6.69 -9.94 31.19
CA TYR A 480 7.61 -9.55 30.11
C TYR A 480 8.98 -9.13 30.64
N PHE A 481 9.04 -8.33 31.71
CA PHE A 481 10.30 -7.92 32.33
C PHE A 481 11.07 -9.10 32.92
N ASN A 482 10.39 -10.03 33.62
CA ASN A 482 10.99 -11.27 34.12
C ASN A 482 11.55 -12.11 32.95
N THR A 483 10.77 -12.32 31.90
CA THR A 483 11.11 -13.17 30.74
C THR A 483 12.33 -12.66 29.97
N ASN A 484 12.51 -11.34 29.89
CA ASN A 484 13.68 -10.73 29.23
C ASN A 484 14.84 -10.43 30.21
N GLY A 485 14.72 -10.78 31.50
CA GLY A 485 15.75 -10.54 32.51
C GLY A 485 16.00 -9.06 32.82
N PHE A 486 14.99 -8.20 32.65
CA PHE A 486 15.10 -6.76 32.82
C PHE A 486 15.00 -6.30 34.29
N PRO A 487 15.64 -5.18 34.67
CA PRO A 487 15.43 -4.54 35.97
C PRO A 487 13.95 -4.18 36.17
N LYS A 488 13.34 -4.70 37.25
CA LYS A 488 11.93 -4.44 37.57
C LYS A 488 11.69 -2.94 37.79
N PRO A 489 10.57 -2.37 37.30
CA PRO A 489 10.25 -0.96 37.56
C PRO A 489 10.11 -0.71 39.07
N ILE A 490 10.65 0.40 39.55
CA ILE A 490 10.49 0.82 40.95
C ILE A 490 9.25 1.71 41.04
N GLU A 491 8.24 1.25 41.77
CA GLU A 491 7.03 2.00 42.11
C GLU A 491 7.35 3.08 43.16
N ASP A 492 6.96 4.31 42.85
CA ASP A 492 7.17 5.51 43.67
C ASP A 492 5.87 6.32 43.70
N PHE A 493 5.42 6.68 44.90
CA PHE A 493 4.17 7.41 45.12
C PHE A 493 4.48 8.74 45.83
N ASP A 494 3.90 9.82 45.34
CA ASP A 494 3.87 11.10 46.04
C ASP A 494 2.80 11.04 47.13
N ASP A 495 3.18 11.25 48.39
CA ASP A 495 2.27 11.20 49.55
C ASP A 495 1.12 12.24 49.48
N SER A 496 1.20 13.21 48.57
CA SER A 496 0.17 14.22 48.33
C SER A 496 -0.66 14.02 47.05
N THR A 497 -0.33 13.06 46.17
CA THR A 497 -1.06 12.86 44.91
C THR A 497 -1.34 11.41 44.55
N THR A 498 -2.50 11.19 43.92
CA THR A 498 -2.94 9.90 43.35
C THR A 498 -2.26 9.62 42.00
N ILE A 499 -0.94 9.70 41.99
CA ILE A 499 -0.07 9.49 40.83
C ILE A 499 0.97 8.42 41.20
N CYS A 500 1.08 7.37 40.37
CA CYS A 500 2.14 6.38 40.49
C CYS A 500 3.24 6.70 39.47
N LYS A 501 4.49 6.72 39.93
CA LYS A 501 5.67 6.79 39.07
C LYS A 501 6.39 5.45 39.02
N LEU A 502 6.72 4.98 37.82
CA LEU A 502 7.54 3.79 37.60
C LEU A 502 8.91 4.24 37.11
N LYS A 503 9.95 4.02 37.94
CA LYS A 503 11.33 4.35 37.61
C LYS A 503 12.03 3.14 36.98
N LEU A 504 12.50 3.32 35.75
CA LEU A 504 13.29 2.36 34.97
C LEU A 504 14.77 2.72 35.16
N VAL A 505 15.44 1.97 36.03
CA VAL A 505 16.84 2.23 36.43
C VAL A 505 17.68 0.97 36.26
N GLY A 506 18.83 1.10 35.58
CA GLY A 506 19.83 0.05 35.44
C GLY A 506 19.94 -0.54 34.03
N PRO A 507 20.68 -1.66 33.87
CA PRO A 507 21.04 -2.22 32.56
C PRO A 507 19.93 -3.06 31.92
N PHE A 508 19.41 -2.60 30.79
CA PHE A 508 18.50 -3.35 29.92
C PHE A 508 19.32 -3.96 28.77
N THR A 509 19.20 -5.27 28.56
CA THR A 509 20.11 -6.02 27.66
C THR A 509 19.34 -6.70 26.53
N PHE A 510 19.72 -6.41 25.29
CA PHE A 510 19.04 -6.90 24.09
C PHE A 510 19.99 -7.75 23.25
N CYS A 511 19.49 -8.85 22.71
CA CYS A 511 20.21 -9.74 21.82
C CYS A 511 19.35 -10.14 20.62
N ASP A 512 19.99 -10.29 19.47
CA ASP A 512 19.37 -10.83 18.26
C ASP A 512 19.29 -12.38 18.33
N LYS A 513 18.19 -12.96 17.84
CA LYS A 513 17.93 -14.41 17.93
C LYS A 513 18.57 -15.23 16.80
N ASP A 514 18.85 -14.61 15.66
CA ASP A 514 19.35 -15.29 14.45
C ASP A 514 20.89 -15.26 14.40
N GLY A 515 21.50 -14.25 15.03
CA GLY A 515 22.95 -14.07 15.09
C GLY A 515 23.55 -13.65 13.75
N SER A 516 24.88 -13.74 13.63
CA SER A 516 25.57 -13.43 12.38
C SER A 516 26.92 -14.11 12.23
N THR A 517 27.35 -14.38 11.00
CA THR A 517 28.74 -14.79 10.68
C THR A 517 29.76 -13.65 10.79
N LYS A 518 29.32 -12.44 11.16
CA LYS A 518 30.18 -11.24 11.26
C LYS A 518 29.85 -10.43 12.53
N LYS A 519 30.81 -10.31 13.45
CA LYS A 519 30.72 -9.50 14.69
C LYS A 519 30.05 -8.13 14.48
N ARG A 520 30.54 -7.32 13.54
CA ARG A 520 29.99 -5.97 13.25
C ARG A 520 28.52 -5.99 12.83
N GLN A 521 28.04 -7.07 12.21
CA GLN A 521 26.64 -7.21 11.79
C GLN A 521 25.77 -7.68 12.96
N ALA A 522 26.24 -8.63 13.76
CA ALA A 522 25.59 -9.06 15.00
C ALA A 522 25.37 -7.88 15.97
N GLU A 523 26.36 -7.00 16.13
CA GLU A 523 26.23 -5.78 16.94
C GLU A 523 25.20 -4.77 16.37
N GLN A 524 25.05 -4.68 15.04
CA GLN A 524 24.04 -3.84 14.40
C GLN A 524 22.63 -4.42 14.54
N GLN A 525 22.49 -5.75 14.46
CA GLN A 525 21.25 -6.47 14.75
C GLN A 525 20.81 -6.25 16.20
N ALA A 526 21.71 -6.43 17.18
CA ALA A 526 21.42 -6.15 18.59
C ALA A 526 20.98 -4.68 18.82
N ALA A 527 21.64 -3.71 18.17
CA ALA A 527 21.24 -2.31 18.22
C ALA A 527 19.84 -2.07 17.61
N LYS A 528 19.46 -2.79 16.55
CA LYS A 528 18.10 -2.72 15.97
C LYS A 528 17.06 -3.22 16.97
N VAL A 529 17.28 -4.37 17.60
CA VAL A 529 16.36 -4.94 18.62
C VAL A 529 16.18 -3.94 19.79
N ALA A 530 17.28 -3.37 20.31
CA ALA A 530 17.20 -2.36 21.36
C ALA A 530 16.41 -1.11 20.93
N LEU A 531 16.62 -0.60 19.70
CA LEU A 531 15.86 0.54 19.16
C LEU A 531 14.37 0.24 19.00
N GLN A 532 14.00 -0.99 18.63
CA GLN A 532 12.59 -1.40 18.51
C GLN A 532 11.93 -1.48 19.90
N HIS A 533 12.52 -2.22 20.84
CA HIS A 533 11.96 -2.43 22.18
C HIS A 533 11.95 -1.17 23.06
N LEU A 534 12.89 -0.24 22.85
CA LEU A 534 12.97 1.02 23.61
C LEU A 534 12.38 2.23 22.87
N SER A 535 11.71 2.02 21.73
CA SER A 535 11.21 3.10 20.86
C SER A 535 10.35 4.13 21.63
N GLY A 536 9.37 3.67 22.42
CA GLY A 536 8.50 4.52 23.26
C GLY A 536 9.14 5.05 24.55
N ILE A 537 10.31 4.53 24.95
CA ILE A 537 11.06 5.01 26.14
C ILE A 537 12.08 6.10 25.76
N LEU A 538 12.67 5.97 24.57
CA LEU A 538 13.65 6.88 23.97
C LEU A 538 13.01 7.93 23.04
N ASN A 539 11.68 7.93 22.89
CA ASN A 539 10.94 8.79 21.96
C ASN A 539 11.51 8.74 20.53
N SER A 540 11.85 7.53 20.05
CA SER A 540 12.46 7.33 18.73
C SER A 540 11.39 7.16 17.64
N PRO A 541 11.56 7.79 16.46
CA PRO A 541 10.68 7.55 15.32
C PRO A 541 10.84 6.11 14.79
N PRO A 542 9.88 5.61 13.98
CA PRO A 542 9.98 4.31 13.33
C PRO A 542 11.29 4.12 12.57
N ILE A 543 11.88 2.92 12.69
CA ILE A 543 13.13 2.57 12.01
C ILE A 543 12.82 2.37 10.52
N LEU A 544 13.46 3.16 9.65
CA LEU A 544 13.33 3.03 8.20
C LEU A 544 13.99 1.74 7.69
N ASP A 545 13.35 1.02 6.76
CA ASP A 545 13.90 -0.21 6.17
C ASP A 545 15.19 0.00 5.35
N THR A 546 15.50 1.25 5.00
CA THR A 546 16.74 1.65 4.33
C THR A 546 17.92 1.82 5.30
N GLU A 547 17.68 1.93 6.61
CA GLU A 547 18.70 2.16 7.64
C GLU A 547 19.61 0.94 7.84
N LYS A 548 20.91 1.17 8.05
CA LYS A 548 21.97 0.15 8.14
C LYS A 548 22.99 0.42 9.26
N ASN A 549 22.83 1.52 10.00
CA ASN A 549 23.73 1.97 11.06
C ASN A 549 23.00 2.16 12.41
N PHE A 550 22.17 1.19 12.79
CA PHE A 550 21.47 1.12 14.08
C PHE A 550 22.37 1.39 15.30
N LYS A 551 23.65 0.97 15.30
CA LYS A 551 24.62 1.31 16.36
C LYS A 551 24.84 2.82 16.51
N GLY A 552 24.90 3.55 15.39
CA GLY A 552 25.03 5.00 15.38
C GLY A 552 23.77 5.68 15.89
N VAL A 553 22.61 5.26 15.37
CA VAL A 553 21.30 5.80 15.78
C VAL A 553 21.05 5.57 17.27
N LEU A 554 21.29 4.37 17.81
CA LEU A 554 21.13 4.07 19.23
C LEU A 554 22.05 4.92 20.10
N LYS A 555 23.30 5.13 19.67
CA LYS A 555 24.27 5.99 20.37
C LYS A 555 23.78 7.44 20.41
N GLU A 556 23.41 8.00 19.26
CA GLU A 556 22.92 9.38 19.12
C GLU A 556 21.67 9.63 19.97
N ARG A 557 20.72 8.67 20.02
CA ARG A 557 19.50 8.78 20.82
C ARG A 557 19.79 8.78 22.31
N LEU A 558 20.73 7.95 22.78
CA LEU A 558 21.13 7.91 24.19
C LEU A 558 21.89 9.19 24.59
N GLU A 559 22.82 9.67 23.76
CA GLU A 559 23.54 10.93 23.99
C GLU A 559 22.59 12.14 23.98
N THR A 560 21.59 12.17 23.09
CA THR A 560 20.55 13.22 23.05
C THR A 560 19.70 13.26 24.33
N LEU A 561 19.55 12.13 25.03
CA LEU A 561 18.78 12.01 26.28
C LEU A 561 19.65 12.10 27.54
N GLY A 562 20.95 12.38 27.40
CA GLY A 562 21.90 12.41 28.53
C GLY A 562 22.16 11.04 29.17
N LEU A 563 21.81 9.95 28.50
CA LEU A 563 22.01 8.58 28.95
C LEU A 563 23.41 8.07 28.60
N LYS A 564 23.86 7.01 29.28
CA LYS A 564 25.19 6.43 29.04
C LYS A 564 25.26 5.76 27.67
N ASN A 565 26.45 5.79 27.08
CA ASN A 565 26.72 5.16 25.79
C ASN A 565 26.48 3.63 25.85
N PRO A 566 25.87 3.03 24.81
CA PRO A 566 25.49 1.62 24.81
C PRO A 566 26.72 0.70 24.73
N VAL A 567 26.76 -0.30 25.60
CA VAL A 567 27.86 -1.27 25.69
C VAL A 567 27.54 -2.48 24.80
N TYR A 568 28.48 -2.86 23.94
CA TYR A 568 28.31 -4.00 23.02
C TYR A 568 29.23 -5.16 23.42
N ASP A 569 28.68 -6.37 23.37
CA ASP A 569 29.40 -7.61 23.60
C ASP A 569 29.02 -8.64 22.52
N THR A 570 29.84 -9.68 22.37
CA THR A 570 29.60 -10.75 21.38
C THR A 570 30.04 -12.11 21.87
N ASP A 571 29.07 -13.01 22.07
CA ASP A 571 29.31 -14.39 22.47
C ASP A 571 29.60 -15.29 21.25
N ASN A 572 30.70 -16.04 21.33
CA ASN A 572 31.03 -17.13 20.40
C ASN A 572 30.64 -18.46 21.05
N LYS A 573 29.41 -18.95 20.85
CA LYS A 573 29.07 -20.32 21.27
C LYS A 573 29.56 -21.34 20.25
N ALA A 574 30.55 -22.13 20.64
CA ALA A 574 30.82 -23.42 20.00
C ALA A 574 29.70 -24.42 20.33
N GLU A 575 29.53 -25.43 19.48
CA GLU A 575 28.45 -26.42 19.60
C GLU A 575 28.59 -27.28 20.87
N VAL A 576 27.57 -27.22 21.74
CA VAL A 576 27.29 -28.22 22.77
C VAL A 576 25.79 -28.47 22.73
N SER A 577 25.39 -29.74 22.77
CA SER A 577 24.01 -30.19 22.58
C SER A 577 23.04 -29.70 23.65
N ALA A 578 21.83 -29.33 23.21
CA ALA A 578 20.65 -29.29 24.07
C ALA A 578 19.68 -30.41 23.62
N GLU A 579 19.41 -31.35 24.52
CA GLU A 579 18.35 -32.34 24.33
C GLU A 579 16.96 -31.70 24.50
N PRO A 580 15.89 -32.26 23.90
CA PRO A 580 14.56 -31.70 24.01
C PRO A 580 13.97 -31.93 25.41
N MET A 581 13.64 -30.84 26.12
CA MET A 581 12.74 -30.93 27.27
C MET A 581 11.31 -31.17 26.77
N SER A 582 10.86 -32.41 26.87
CA SER A 582 9.44 -32.78 26.82
C SER A 582 8.73 -32.32 28.09
N ILE A 583 7.59 -31.65 27.93
CA ILE A 583 6.57 -31.54 28.98
C ILE A 583 5.24 -31.94 28.33
N ASP A 584 4.73 -33.10 28.72
CA ASP A 584 3.39 -33.56 28.36
C ASP A 584 2.32 -32.72 29.07
N ILE A 585 1.19 -32.50 28.39
CA ILE A 585 -0.09 -32.26 29.05
C ILE A 585 -1.06 -33.29 28.49
N SER A 586 -1.24 -34.38 29.24
CA SER A 586 -2.29 -35.38 28.98
C SER A 586 -3.61 -34.93 29.61
N SER A 587 -4.73 -35.31 28.99
CA SER A 587 -6.06 -34.97 29.45
C SER A 587 -6.51 -35.78 30.67
N ASP A 588 -7.49 -35.19 31.39
CA ASP A 588 -8.63 -35.85 32.02
C ASP A 588 -8.55 -36.54 33.41
N THR A 589 -9.35 -35.95 34.31
CA THR A 589 -10.35 -36.58 35.21
C THR A 589 -10.09 -36.89 36.70
N ILE A 590 -10.68 -35.98 37.53
CA ILE A 590 -11.77 -36.24 38.51
C ILE A 590 -11.45 -36.52 40.01
N THR A 591 -12.37 -35.96 40.83
CA THR A 591 -12.76 -36.20 42.24
C THR A 591 -12.10 -35.47 43.43
N SER A 592 -13.01 -34.88 44.23
CA SER A 592 -13.03 -34.83 45.70
C SER A 592 -12.13 -33.83 46.47
N THR A 593 -12.56 -33.21 47.58
CA THR A 593 -13.85 -32.65 48.12
C THR A 593 -13.53 -32.04 49.50
N VAL A 594 -14.53 -31.58 50.28
CA VAL A 594 -14.44 -31.00 51.65
C VAL A 594 -13.99 -29.54 51.62
N SER A 595 -14.82 -28.50 51.79
CA SER A 595 -16.00 -28.20 52.66
C SER A 595 -15.63 -27.53 53.98
N ILE A 596 -16.27 -26.38 54.24
CA ILE A 596 -16.56 -25.66 55.50
C ILE A 596 -16.90 -24.20 55.10
N SER A 597 -17.82 -23.45 55.72
CA SER A 597 -19.09 -23.72 56.42
C SER A 597 -19.73 -22.35 56.68
N GLU A 598 -21.03 -22.17 56.46
CA GLU A 598 -21.84 -21.33 57.37
C GLU A 598 -23.36 -21.52 57.15
N ALA A 599 -24.06 -21.66 58.28
CA ALA A 599 -25.50 -21.45 58.48
C ALA A 599 -25.58 -20.56 59.75
N GLU A 600 -26.64 -19.84 60.10
CA GLU A 600 -28.04 -20.28 60.17
C GLU A 600 -29.05 -19.10 60.19
N VAL A 601 -30.26 -19.34 59.66
CA VAL A 601 -31.58 -19.00 60.25
C VAL A 601 -31.95 -17.53 60.55
N LYS A 602 -33.01 -17.02 59.88
CA LYS A 602 -34.37 -16.98 60.49
C LYS A 602 -35.53 -16.72 59.52
N ASP A 603 -36.71 -17.26 59.86
CA ASP A 603 -37.99 -17.09 59.17
C ASP A 603 -38.72 -15.77 59.47
N HIS A 604 -39.51 -15.27 58.50
CA HIS A 604 -40.99 -15.27 58.46
C HIS A 604 -41.42 -14.56 57.14
N SER A 605 -42.21 -15.17 56.26
CA SER A 605 -43.69 -15.28 56.28
C SER A 605 -44.40 -13.92 56.24
N GLU A 606 -45.42 -13.66 55.41
CA GLU A 606 -46.24 -14.54 54.53
C GLU A 606 -45.62 -14.65 53.10
N SER A 607 -46.25 -14.90 51.93
CA SER A 607 -47.66 -15.06 51.50
C SER A 607 -47.81 -15.95 50.24
N GLU A 608 -49.00 -15.95 49.62
CA GLU A 608 -49.46 -16.87 48.55
C GLU A 608 -49.00 -16.44 47.13
N SER A 609 -48.55 -17.32 46.21
CA SER A 609 -49.26 -18.38 45.43
C SER A 609 -50.24 -17.80 44.37
N ILE A 610 -50.40 -18.27 43.13
CA ILE A 610 -50.16 -19.55 42.43
C ILE A 610 -50.15 -19.25 40.88
N CYS A 611 -49.59 -19.97 39.89
CA CYS A 611 -48.74 -21.17 39.77
C CYS A 611 -47.97 -21.15 38.40
N THR A 612 -47.64 -22.30 37.80
CA THR A 612 -46.85 -22.49 36.55
C THR A 612 -47.69 -23.04 35.36
N SER A 613 -47.06 -23.16 34.18
CA SER A 613 -47.50 -23.79 32.91
C SER A 613 -48.10 -25.22 33.06
N ALA A 614 -48.79 -25.86 32.09
CA ALA A 614 -48.54 -25.89 30.63
C ALA A 614 -49.67 -26.57 29.77
N GLN A 615 -49.42 -26.68 28.44
CA GLN A 615 -49.61 -27.90 27.60
C GLN A 615 -50.80 -28.03 26.58
N LEU A 616 -50.49 -27.82 25.27
CA LEU A 616 -51.16 -28.33 24.03
C LEU A 616 -52.63 -27.93 23.73
N PRO A 617 -53.25 -28.24 22.54
CA PRO A 617 -52.76 -28.85 21.29
C PRO A 617 -52.99 -27.96 20.02
N SER A 618 -53.39 -28.54 18.87
CA SER A 618 -53.39 -27.93 17.51
C SER A 618 -54.74 -28.01 16.74
N SER A 619 -54.73 -27.47 15.50
CA SER A 619 -55.53 -27.88 14.30
C SER A 619 -56.57 -26.88 13.75
N GLN A 620 -56.90 -27.05 12.44
CA GLN A 620 -57.80 -26.23 11.60
C GLN A 620 -59.29 -26.64 11.83
N GLU A 621 -60.36 -26.07 11.23
CA GLU A 621 -60.59 -25.10 10.13
C GLU A 621 -61.93 -24.32 10.46
N SER A 622 -62.75 -23.65 9.62
CA SER A 622 -62.88 -23.51 8.15
C SER A 622 -63.50 -22.19 7.63
N VAL A 623 -63.26 -21.98 6.32
CA VAL A 623 -63.97 -21.19 5.28
C VAL A 623 -65.40 -20.66 5.54
N LEU A 624 -65.70 -19.42 5.11
CA LEU A 624 -66.91 -19.09 4.32
C LEU A 624 -66.76 -17.81 3.46
N VAL A 625 -67.70 -17.59 2.54
CA VAL A 625 -67.58 -16.74 1.33
C VAL A 625 -68.73 -15.72 1.24
N THR A 626 -68.50 -14.58 0.57
CA THR A 626 -69.27 -13.98 -0.57
C THR A 626 -69.29 -12.43 -0.54
N VAL A 627 -69.10 -11.81 -1.71
CA VAL A 627 -69.44 -10.40 -2.07
C VAL A 627 -70.96 -10.33 -2.46
N PRO A 628 -71.65 -9.23 -2.88
CA PRO A 628 -71.17 -7.95 -3.47
C PRO A 628 -72.00 -6.65 -3.18
N VAL A 629 -71.69 -5.57 -3.92
CA VAL A 629 -72.51 -4.37 -4.29
C VAL A 629 -72.85 -3.29 -3.22
N GLN A 630 -71.97 -2.27 -3.18
CA GLN A 630 -72.18 -0.80 -3.37
C GLN A 630 -73.01 0.11 -2.40
N PRO A 631 -72.76 1.46 -2.42
CA PRO A 631 -73.19 2.45 -1.41
C PRO A 631 -74.42 3.29 -1.87
N ASP A 632 -74.89 4.41 -1.29
CA ASP A 632 -74.35 5.57 -0.53
C ASP A 632 -75.53 6.29 0.22
N PRO A 633 -75.39 7.40 0.99
CA PRO A 633 -74.22 8.02 1.67
C PRO A 633 -74.46 8.10 3.22
N PRO A 634 -73.69 8.86 4.06
CA PRO A 634 -73.92 10.32 4.24
C PRO A 634 -72.65 11.14 4.55
N ASP A 635 -72.82 12.44 4.86
CA ASP A 635 -71.76 13.45 4.86
C ASP A 635 -71.13 13.80 6.23
N SER A 636 -69.91 14.34 6.17
CA SER A 636 -69.21 15.21 7.13
C SER A 636 -69.23 14.89 8.64
N SER A 637 -68.13 14.30 9.14
CA SER A 637 -67.19 15.02 10.03
C SER A 637 -65.93 14.19 10.33
N SER A 638 -64.74 14.81 10.20
CA SER A 638 -63.44 14.14 10.44
C SER A 638 -62.31 15.17 10.64
N PRO A 639 -61.30 14.85 11.45
CA PRO A 639 -59.96 15.41 11.29
C PRO A 639 -58.83 14.36 11.24
N ALA A 640 -57.84 14.65 10.39
CA ALA A 640 -56.44 14.18 10.49
C ALA A 640 -56.14 12.67 10.39
N SER A 641 -56.37 12.06 9.23
CA SER A 641 -55.60 10.89 8.81
C SER A 641 -54.10 11.20 8.77
N GLN A 642 -53.25 10.26 9.20
CA GLN A 642 -51.80 10.36 9.02
C GLN A 642 -51.44 10.48 7.53
N ARG A 643 -50.68 11.52 7.16
CA ARG A 643 -50.17 11.69 5.79
C ARG A 643 -49.16 10.59 5.47
N LYS A 644 -49.56 9.60 4.67
CA LYS A 644 -48.59 8.71 3.99
C LYS A 644 -47.65 9.57 3.15
N LYS A 645 -46.33 9.42 3.33
CA LYS A 645 -45.33 10.08 2.46
C LYS A 645 -45.60 9.68 0.99
N PRO A 646 -45.40 10.57 0.01
CA PRO A 646 -45.58 10.25 -1.40
C PRO A 646 -44.67 9.09 -1.80
N ARG A 647 -45.18 8.20 -2.65
CA ARG A 647 -44.40 7.09 -3.21
C ARG A 647 -43.52 7.63 -4.33
N ILE A 648 -42.21 7.69 -4.09
CA ILE A 648 -41.22 7.89 -5.16
C ILE A 648 -41.28 6.64 -6.03
N ASP A 649 -41.77 6.79 -7.27
CA ASP A 649 -41.78 5.72 -8.26
C ASP A 649 -40.55 5.87 -9.18
N CYS A 650 -39.97 4.74 -9.58
CA CYS A 650 -38.76 4.65 -10.40
C CYS A 650 -38.90 3.44 -11.32
N PRO A 651 -39.48 3.61 -12.52
CA PRO A 651 -39.75 2.50 -13.44
C PRO A 651 -38.48 1.72 -13.81
N GLU A 652 -37.32 2.37 -13.84
CA GLU A 652 -36.03 1.76 -14.18
C GLU A 652 -35.57 0.73 -13.11
N ILE A 653 -35.95 0.94 -11.85
CA ILE A 653 -35.71 -0.01 -10.75
C ILE A 653 -36.77 -1.12 -10.80
N ASN A 654 -38.04 -0.79 -11.07
CA ASN A 654 -39.10 -1.79 -11.25
C ASN A 654 -38.78 -2.74 -12.43
N GLU A 655 -38.23 -2.23 -13.54
CA GLU A 655 -37.72 -3.00 -14.67
C GLU A 655 -36.54 -3.90 -14.27
N LEU A 656 -35.57 -3.36 -13.52
CA LEU A 656 -34.42 -4.12 -13.04
C LEU A 656 -34.84 -5.34 -12.20
N PHE A 657 -35.84 -5.19 -11.32
CA PHE A 657 -36.41 -6.29 -10.55
C PHE A 657 -37.09 -7.34 -11.44
N ASN A 658 -37.77 -6.91 -12.52
CA ASN A 658 -38.35 -7.82 -13.49
C ASN A 658 -37.28 -8.61 -14.28
N VAL A 659 -36.19 -7.96 -14.69
CA VAL A 659 -35.06 -8.61 -15.40
C VAL A 659 -34.44 -9.73 -14.55
N TYR A 660 -34.18 -9.47 -13.27
CA TYR A 660 -33.61 -10.46 -12.35
C TYR A 660 -34.65 -11.38 -11.68
N ASN A 661 -35.92 -11.32 -12.11
CA ASN A 661 -37.04 -12.09 -11.55
C ASN A 661 -37.23 -11.97 -10.03
N LEU A 662 -36.81 -10.84 -9.44
CA LEU A 662 -36.96 -10.53 -8.02
C LEU A 662 -38.40 -10.06 -7.76
N LYS A 663 -39.25 -10.98 -7.30
CA LYS A 663 -40.70 -10.73 -7.16
C LYS A 663 -41.24 -11.18 -5.79
N PRO A 664 -42.28 -10.52 -5.26
CA PRO A 664 -43.00 -10.99 -4.08
C PRO A 664 -43.59 -12.40 -4.29
N PRO A 665 -43.71 -13.22 -3.24
CA PRO A 665 -43.38 -12.92 -1.84
C PRO A 665 -41.88 -13.06 -1.50
N GLN A 666 -41.06 -13.64 -2.39
CA GLN A 666 -39.67 -14.02 -2.09
C GLN A 666 -38.72 -12.83 -2.00
N VAL A 667 -39.01 -11.72 -2.68
CA VAL A 667 -38.29 -10.45 -2.51
C VAL A 667 -39.31 -9.31 -2.45
N ASN A 668 -39.24 -8.53 -1.38
CA ASN A 668 -40.09 -7.38 -1.13
C ASN A 668 -39.24 -6.10 -1.13
N MET A 669 -39.71 -5.07 -1.83
CA MET A 669 -39.04 -3.77 -1.98
C MET A 669 -39.80 -2.71 -1.18
N GLU A 670 -39.12 -2.03 -0.26
CA GLU A 670 -39.60 -0.77 0.31
C GLU A 670 -39.47 0.37 -0.72
N ASN A 671 -40.24 1.44 -0.53
CA ASN A 671 -40.08 2.65 -1.33
C ASN A 671 -38.66 3.21 -1.19
N ILE A 672 -38.14 3.77 -2.29
CA ILE A 672 -36.85 4.46 -2.31
C ILE A 672 -36.92 5.67 -1.38
N LYS A 673 -35.88 5.86 -0.61
CA LYS A 673 -35.67 6.95 0.35
C LYS A 673 -34.78 7.99 -0.32
N HIS A 674 -35.19 9.24 -0.20
CA HIS A 674 -34.41 10.42 -0.58
C HIS A 674 -33.86 11.01 0.71
N ASP A 675 -32.55 10.90 0.88
CA ASP A 675 -31.81 11.43 2.00
C ASP A 675 -31.06 12.68 1.48
N GLN A 676 -31.26 13.84 2.11
CA GLN A 676 -30.68 15.13 1.69
C GLN A 676 -29.73 15.64 2.78
N ASN A 677 -28.57 16.15 2.38
CA ASN A 677 -27.59 16.82 3.22
C ASN A 677 -27.32 18.23 2.67
N PHE A 678 -26.90 19.15 3.53
CA PHE A 678 -26.42 20.46 3.11
C PHE A 678 -24.97 20.62 3.51
N LYS A 679 -24.15 21.09 2.58
CA LYS A 679 -22.76 21.48 2.83
C LYS A 679 -22.60 22.98 2.63
N CYS A 680 -22.02 23.64 3.62
CA CYS A 680 -21.66 25.05 3.58
C CYS A 680 -20.14 25.21 3.66
N THR A 681 -19.58 26.11 2.86
CA THR A 681 -18.16 26.49 2.91
C THR A 681 -18.07 27.99 3.15
N VAL A 682 -17.50 28.40 4.28
CA VAL A 682 -17.23 29.80 4.59
C VAL A 682 -15.79 30.11 4.20
N THR A 683 -15.61 31.10 3.31
CA THR A 683 -14.30 31.57 2.84
C THR A 683 -14.01 32.95 3.44
N VAL A 684 -12.87 33.07 4.13
CA VAL A 684 -12.35 34.35 4.66
C VAL A 684 -11.11 34.73 3.86
N ASN A 685 -11.21 35.84 3.12
CA ASN A 685 -10.08 36.43 2.42
C ASN A 685 -9.25 37.28 3.39
N LEU A 686 -7.99 36.91 3.59
CA LEU A 686 -7.00 37.72 4.28
C LEU A 686 -6.20 38.48 3.22
N GLU A 687 -6.17 39.81 3.32
CA GLU A 687 -5.54 40.70 2.34
C GLU A 687 -4.50 41.59 3.02
N ASN A 688 -3.22 41.38 2.68
CA ASN A 688 -2.06 42.04 3.30
C ASN A 688 -2.04 41.96 4.84
N TYR A 689 -2.66 40.92 5.41
CA TYR A 689 -2.84 40.75 6.83
C TYR A 689 -1.50 40.61 7.57
N THR A 690 -1.48 41.02 8.84
CA THR A 690 -0.34 40.88 9.73
C THR A 690 -0.75 40.09 10.96
N TYR A 691 -0.28 38.84 11.07
CA TYR A 691 -0.46 38.03 12.27
C TYR A 691 0.60 38.40 13.31
N VAL A 692 0.20 38.60 14.56
CA VAL A 692 1.07 39.08 15.65
C VAL A 692 1.07 38.09 16.80
N ASN A 693 2.12 37.26 16.91
CA ASN A 693 2.26 36.32 18.03
C ASN A 693 2.83 37.02 19.27
N LYS A 694 1.95 37.65 20.06
CA LYS A 694 2.26 38.27 21.36
C LYS A 694 1.62 37.57 22.57
N GLN A 695 1.13 36.34 22.39
CA GLN A 695 0.47 35.56 23.46
C GLN A 695 1.45 35.12 24.56
N GLN A 696 2.72 34.85 24.22
CA GLN A 696 3.80 34.54 25.15
C GLN A 696 5.12 35.08 24.59
N GLY A 697 6.05 35.47 25.47
CA GLY A 697 7.43 35.81 25.08
C GLY A 697 8.32 34.57 25.02
N TYR A 698 9.27 34.55 24.08
CA TYR A 698 10.14 33.38 23.83
C TYR A 698 11.62 33.71 24.07
N ASP A 699 12.40 32.71 24.48
CA ASP A 699 13.83 32.86 24.84
C ASP A 699 14.76 33.18 23.66
N SER A 700 14.27 33.07 22.41
CA SER A 700 15.03 33.44 21.22
C SER A 700 14.14 33.87 20.05
N LYS A 701 14.66 34.77 19.21
CA LYS A 701 14.07 35.15 17.92
C LYS A 701 13.71 33.94 17.05
N ARG A 702 14.58 32.91 17.01
CA ARG A 702 14.34 31.68 16.24
C ARG A 702 13.10 30.93 16.74
N GLU A 703 12.92 30.85 18.06
CA GLU A 703 11.77 30.18 18.66
C GLU A 703 10.48 30.98 18.46
N ALA A 704 10.54 32.31 18.63
CA ALA A 704 9.41 33.19 18.36
C ALA A 704 8.90 33.04 16.92
N THR A 705 9.80 33.03 15.93
CA THR A 705 9.45 32.78 14.52
C THR A 705 8.88 31.38 14.29
N ARG A 706 9.48 30.34 14.88
CA ARG A 706 9.01 28.95 14.77
C ARG A 706 7.60 28.77 15.32
N LYS A 707 7.31 29.38 16.47
CA LYS A 707 6.00 29.39 17.11
C LYS A 707 4.96 30.21 16.32
N ALA A 708 5.35 31.36 15.77
CA ALA A 708 4.47 32.13 14.90
C ALA A 708 4.04 31.34 13.64
N TYR A 709 4.96 30.69 12.93
CA TYR A 709 4.61 29.83 11.79
C TYR A 709 3.82 28.57 12.19
N LEU A 710 4.07 27.99 13.36
CA LEU A 710 3.30 26.85 13.86
C LEU A 710 1.83 27.22 14.11
N LEU A 711 1.59 28.29 14.88
CA LEU A 711 0.25 28.75 15.24
C LEU A 711 -0.51 29.21 13.99
N PHE A 712 0.13 30.02 13.16
CA PHE A 712 -0.42 30.44 11.87
C PHE A 712 -0.76 29.25 10.97
N GLY A 713 0.19 28.35 10.73
CA GLY A 713 0.01 27.21 9.83
C GLY A 713 -1.07 26.22 10.30
N ARG A 714 -1.25 26.06 11.62
CA ARG A 714 -2.35 25.25 12.18
C ARG A 714 -3.71 25.90 11.99
N VAL A 715 -3.85 27.21 12.21
CA VAL A 715 -5.14 27.89 11.99
C VAL A 715 -5.49 27.95 10.49
N MET A 716 -4.52 28.09 9.60
CA MET A 716 -4.78 28.10 8.15
C MET A 716 -5.02 26.71 7.53
N GLU A 717 -5.12 25.66 8.36
CA GLU A 717 -5.22 24.24 7.97
C GLU A 717 -4.07 23.76 7.04
N ILE A 718 -2.93 24.46 7.08
CA ILE A 718 -1.69 24.11 6.35
C ILE A 718 -0.89 23.05 7.13
N LEU A 719 -1.04 23.00 8.45
CA LEU A 719 -0.35 22.09 9.36
C LEU A 719 -1.35 21.29 10.21
N ASP A 720 -1.38 19.98 10.01
CA ASP A 720 -2.04 19.03 10.92
C ASP A 720 -1.53 19.20 12.37
N PRO A 721 -2.36 18.99 13.42
CA PRO A 721 -1.91 19.07 14.82
C PRO A 721 -0.66 18.25 15.15
N SER A 722 -0.43 17.10 14.52
CA SER A 722 0.74 16.23 14.70
C SER A 722 2.02 16.70 13.97
N SER A 723 1.92 17.75 13.14
CA SER A 723 3.03 18.24 12.30
C SER A 723 4.30 18.55 13.08
N ASP A 724 5.45 18.10 12.56
CA ASP A 724 6.78 18.36 13.13
C ASP A 724 7.06 19.86 13.26
N GLU A 725 7.14 20.31 14.51
CA GLU A 725 7.37 21.70 14.91
C GLU A 725 8.74 22.24 14.45
N LYS A 726 9.66 21.39 13.98
CA LYS A 726 10.92 21.81 13.35
C LYS A 726 10.76 22.09 11.85
N LYS A 727 9.67 21.62 11.23
CA LYS A 727 9.37 21.76 9.79
C LYS A 727 8.30 22.81 9.48
N CYS A 728 7.55 23.30 10.47
CA CYS A 728 6.43 24.24 10.28
C CYS A 728 6.76 25.44 9.35
N ILE A 729 7.92 26.07 9.52
CA ILE A 729 8.37 27.20 8.68
C ILE A 729 8.53 26.78 7.21
N ALA A 730 9.15 25.63 6.97
CA ALA A 730 9.38 25.11 5.63
C ALA A 730 8.08 24.70 4.95
N LEU A 731 7.19 23.99 5.66
CA LEU A 731 5.90 23.54 5.16
C LEU A 731 4.97 24.72 4.81
N VAL A 732 4.88 25.75 5.68
CA VAL A 732 4.08 26.94 5.38
C VAL A 732 4.65 27.73 4.21
N LYS A 733 5.97 27.93 4.13
CA LYS A 733 6.58 28.62 2.98
C LYS A 733 6.42 27.81 1.68
N GLN A 734 6.58 26.50 1.71
CA GLN A 734 6.33 25.60 0.58
C GLN A 734 4.89 25.70 0.08
N HIS A 735 3.90 25.66 0.99
CA HIS A 735 2.48 25.76 0.64
C HIS A 735 2.15 27.10 -0.05
N PHE A 736 2.72 28.22 0.43
CA PHE A 736 2.57 29.52 -0.22
C PHE A 736 3.25 29.54 -1.61
N SER A 737 4.48 29.03 -1.73
CA SER A 737 5.17 28.93 -3.03
C SER A 737 4.44 28.06 -4.05
N GLN A 738 3.89 26.91 -3.64
CA GLN A 738 3.11 26.00 -4.51
C GLN A 738 1.83 26.66 -5.04
N ARG A 739 1.27 27.63 -4.31
CA ARG A 739 0.10 28.42 -4.74
C ARG A 739 0.46 29.77 -5.39
N SER A 740 1.75 30.00 -5.69
CA SER A 740 2.27 31.28 -6.21
C SER A 740 1.94 32.51 -5.34
N LEU A 741 1.78 32.31 -4.03
CA LEU A 741 1.47 33.38 -3.06
C LEU A 741 2.75 34.02 -2.51
N THR A 742 2.67 35.32 -2.20
CA THR A 742 3.74 36.06 -1.52
C THR A 742 4.07 35.43 -0.17
N LEU A 743 5.34 35.04 0.03
CA LEU A 743 5.78 34.45 1.30
C LEU A 743 5.55 35.41 2.48
N PRO A 744 4.98 34.96 3.61
CA PRO A 744 4.83 35.80 4.80
C PRO A 744 6.19 36.30 5.29
N GLN A 745 6.32 37.60 5.52
CA GLN A 745 7.56 38.25 5.93
C GLN A 745 7.72 38.21 7.45
N GLU A 746 8.84 37.67 7.95
CA GLU A 746 9.14 37.66 9.38
C GLU A 746 9.61 39.03 9.90
N GLU A 747 8.90 39.57 10.87
CA GLU A 747 9.37 40.66 11.73
C GLU A 747 9.50 40.16 13.16
N ALA A 748 10.64 40.38 13.81
CA ALA A 748 10.84 39.98 15.19
C ALA A 748 11.13 41.18 16.08
N GLU A 749 10.36 41.29 17.15
CA GLU A 749 10.50 42.33 18.18
C GLU A 749 11.27 41.75 19.37
N GLU A 750 12.11 42.58 19.99
CA GLU A 750 12.87 42.26 21.19
C GLU A 750 12.46 43.23 22.30
N SER A 751 12.10 42.69 23.46
CA SER A 751 11.91 43.45 24.71
C SER A 751 12.95 43.00 25.75
N GLU A 752 13.04 43.72 26.88
CA GLU A 752 14.11 43.55 27.88
C GLU A 752 14.38 42.10 28.35
N LYS A 753 13.44 41.17 28.17
CA LYS A 753 13.57 39.75 28.57
C LYS A 753 12.93 38.73 27.59
N SER A 754 12.41 39.16 26.43
CA SER A 754 11.61 38.30 25.56
C SER A 754 11.70 38.66 24.08
N PHE A 755 11.65 37.65 23.21
CA PHE A 755 11.44 37.80 21.77
C PHE A 755 9.99 37.51 21.37
N TYR A 756 9.49 38.25 20.38
CA TYR A 756 8.20 38.04 19.72
C TYR A 756 8.38 38.00 18.21
N CYS A 757 7.42 37.43 17.48
CA CYS A 757 7.46 37.43 16.01
C CYS A 757 6.07 37.71 15.42
N SER A 758 6.05 38.61 14.46
CA SER A 758 4.91 38.92 13.61
C SER A 758 5.19 38.37 12.20
N LEU A 759 4.14 37.95 11.50
CA LEU A 759 4.17 37.54 10.10
C LEU A 759 3.38 38.58 9.29
N LYS A 760 4.06 39.31 8.41
CA LYS A 760 3.51 40.41 7.59
C LYS A 760 3.19 39.98 6.16
N ASN A 761 2.38 40.79 5.48
CA ASN A 761 2.06 40.69 4.06
C ASN A 761 1.36 39.36 3.69
N ILE A 762 0.54 38.83 4.59
CA ILE A 762 -0.23 37.60 4.36
C ILE A 762 -1.42 37.92 3.46
N THR A 763 -1.39 37.41 2.23
CA THR A 763 -2.56 37.38 1.34
C THR A 763 -2.94 35.94 1.07
N TYR A 764 -4.08 35.49 1.59
CA TYR A 764 -4.45 34.07 1.68
C TYR A 764 -5.97 33.89 1.89
N ASP A 765 -6.59 32.95 1.17
CA ASP A 765 -7.98 32.56 1.38
C ASP A 765 -8.06 31.36 2.34
N VAL A 766 -8.65 31.57 3.52
CA VAL A 766 -8.98 30.50 4.48
C VAL A 766 -10.37 29.98 4.15
N LYS A 767 -10.59 28.66 4.25
CA LYS A 767 -11.89 28.03 4.05
C LYS A 767 -12.19 27.06 5.18
N TYR A 768 -13.42 27.05 5.65
CA TYR A 768 -13.92 26.06 6.60
C TYR A 768 -15.26 25.50 6.13
N ASP A 769 -15.41 24.20 6.25
CA ASP A 769 -16.64 23.49 5.91
C ASP A 769 -17.53 23.26 7.14
N GLY A 770 -18.83 23.13 6.87
CA GLY A 770 -19.84 22.64 7.79
C GLY A 770 -20.89 21.84 7.03
N GLN A 771 -21.50 20.86 7.69
CA GLN A 771 -22.57 20.03 7.13
C GLN A 771 -23.74 19.95 8.12
N GLY A 772 -24.95 19.73 7.60
CA GLY A 772 -26.18 19.65 8.38
C GLY A 772 -27.36 19.10 7.57
N SER A 773 -28.43 18.70 8.28
CA SER A 773 -29.67 18.19 7.67
C SER A 773 -30.56 19.31 7.10
N SER A 774 -30.22 20.57 7.38
CA SER A 774 -30.79 21.77 6.79
C SER A 774 -29.71 22.77 6.39
N GLU A 775 -30.06 23.71 5.51
CA GLU A 775 -29.16 24.80 5.13
C GLU A 775 -28.61 25.55 6.35
N ASP A 776 -29.45 25.82 7.34
CA ASP A 776 -29.09 26.69 8.47
C ASP A 776 -28.24 25.95 9.51
N GLU A 777 -28.41 24.64 9.68
CA GLU A 777 -27.46 23.79 10.40
C GLU A 777 -26.08 23.80 9.72
N ALA A 778 -26.04 23.65 8.38
CA ALA A 778 -24.78 23.65 7.63
C ALA A 778 -24.07 25.01 7.71
N LYS A 779 -24.80 26.12 7.52
CA LYS A 779 -24.30 27.50 7.70
C LYS A 779 -23.78 27.73 9.12
N LEU A 780 -24.57 27.39 10.14
CA LEU A 780 -24.18 27.55 11.55
C LEU A 780 -22.92 26.76 11.86
N CYS A 781 -22.84 25.50 11.42
CA CYS A 781 -21.67 24.64 11.59
C CYS A 781 -20.41 25.25 10.95
N ALA A 782 -20.49 25.68 9.69
CA ALA A 782 -19.37 26.28 8.96
C ALA A 782 -18.91 27.62 9.58
N LEU A 783 -19.87 28.46 9.99
CA LEU A 783 -19.61 29.74 10.67
C LEU A 783 -19.02 29.55 12.06
N GLN A 784 -19.52 28.60 12.86
CA GLN A 784 -18.95 28.28 14.18
C GLN A 784 -17.54 27.69 14.06
N ASN A 785 -17.28 26.84 13.07
CA ASN A 785 -15.94 26.33 12.77
C ASN A 785 -14.99 27.48 12.40
N THR A 786 -15.42 28.35 11.48
CA THR A 786 -14.66 29.55 11.08
C THR A 786 -14.34 30.45 12.26
N LEU A 787 -15.34 30.78 13.09
CA LEU A 787 -15.17 31.67 14.23
C LEU A 787 -14.24 31.04 15.27
N ARG A 788 -14.42 29.75 15.59
CA ARG A 788 -13.59 29.01 16.57
C ARG A 788 -12.12 28.97 16.14
N SER A 789 -11.85 28.68 14.87
CA SER A 789 -10.49 28.56 14.36
C SER A 789 -9.80 29.92 14.17
N LEU A 790 -10.49 30.95 13.66
CA LEU A 790 -9.88 32.25 13.37
C LEU A 790 -9.75 33.19 14.58
N SER A 791 -10.61 33.08 15.59
CA SER A 791 -10.60 33.99 16.76
C SER A 791 -9.21 34.25 17.37
N PRO A 792 -8.34 33.22 17.58
CA PRO A 792 -7.02 33.42 18.17
C PRO A 792 -6.04 34.24 17.31
N LEU A 793 -6.22 34.32 15.99
CA LEU A 793 -5.40 35.17 15.12
C LEU A 793 -5.72 36.65 15.32
N PHE A 794 -7.01 36.97 15.46
CA PHE A 794 -7.52 38.32 15.67
C PHE A 794 -7.46 38.78 17.14
N GLY A 795 -6.80 38.01 18.01
CA GLY A 795 -6.57 38.36 19.42
C GLY A 795 -7.70 37.96 20.39
N TYR A 796 -8.70 37.21 19.94
CA TYR A 796 -9.79 36.72 20.79
C TYR A 796 -9.51 35.26 21.21
N PRO A 797 -9.18 34.98 22.49
CA PRO A 797 -8.86 33.62 22.93
C PRO A 797 -10.09 32.69 22.92
N SER A 798 -11.28 33.26 23.04
CA SER A 798 -12.58 32.60 22.87
C SER A 798 -13.65 33.64 22.61
N LEU A 799 -14.50 33.44 21.60
CA LEU A 799 -15.75 34.18 21.42
C LEU A 799 -16.94 33.32 21.89
N PRO A 800 -18.02 33.94 22.40
CA PRO A 800 -19.21 33.19 22.84
C PRO A 800 -19.91 32.55 21.63
N GLY A 801 -20.13 31.23 21.72
CA GLY A 801 -20.99 30.54 20.76
C GLY A 801 -22.41 31.14 20.79
N ALA A 802 -23.03 31.25 19.62
CA ALA A 802 -24.41 31.64 19.45
C ALA A 802 -25.16 30.54 18.68
N ASP A 803 -26.46 30.43 18.96
CA ASP A 803 -27.32 29.34 18.48
C ASP A 803 -27.93 29.64 17.08
N SER A 804 -27.74 30.85 16.55
CA SER A 804 -28.21 31.24 15.21
C SER A 804 -27.04 31.58 14.27
N ALA A 805 -27.19 31.21 12.99
CA ALA A 805 -26.16 31.47 11.97
C ALA A 805 -25.92 32.98 11.78
N GLU A 806 -26.98 33.79 11.85
CA GLU A 806 -26.91 35.25 11.71
C GLU A 806 -26.10 35.91 12.84
N GLU A 807 -26.23 35.46 14.10
CA GLU A 807 -25.42 35.98 15.20
C GLU A 807 -23.94 35.61 15.05
N VAL A 808 -23.64 34.35 14.67
CA VAL A 808 -22.24 33.89 14.47
C VAL A 808 -21.61 34.62 13.26
N GLN A 809 -22.37 34.85 12.19
CA GLN A 809 -21.92 35.67 11.06
C GLN A 809 -21.66 37.11 11.48
N ASN A 810 -22.58 37.76 12.20
CA ASN A 810 -22.37 39.13 12.69
C ASN A 810 -21.14 39.26 13.62
N GLN A 811 -20.86 38.25 14.45
CA GLN A 811 -19.62 38.19 15.24
C GLN A 811 -18.38 38.09 14.35
N LEU A 812 -18.38 37.19 13.35
CA LEU A 812 -17.29 37.01 12.40
C LEU A 812 -17.03 38.28 11.59
N SER A 813 -18.07 38.89 11.02
CA SER A 813 -18.02 40.17 10.31
C SER A 813 -17.47 41.29 11.19
N SER A 814 -17.91 41.40 12.46
CA SER A 814 -17.38 42.42 13.38
C SER A 814 -15.89 42.22 13.68
N MET A 815 -15.45 40.97 13.82
CA MET A 815 -14.04 40.62 14.02
C MET A 815 -13.18 40.96 12.78
N LEU A 816 -13.64 40.63 11.58
CA LEU A 816 -12.93 40.87 10.32
C LEU A 816 -12.83 42.37 10.00
N ASN A 817 -13.93 43.12 10.12
CA ASN A 817 -13.95 44.57 9.91
C ASN A 817 -13.01 45.32 10.87
N ARG A 818 -12.92 44.90 12.14
CA ARG A 818 -11.95 45.48 13.11
C ARG A 818 -10.49 45.29 12.70
N ALA A 819 -10.20 44.30 11.86
CA ALA A 819 -8.88 44.01 11.31
C ALA A 819 -8.71 44.50 9.85
N GLY A 820 -9.65 45.29 9.34
CA GLY A 820 -9.63 45.80 7.96
C GLY A 820 -9.76 44.70 6.89
N GLN A 821 -10.27 43.53 7.26
CA GLN A 821 -10.49 42.40 6.35
C GLN A 821 -11.90 42.43 5.77
N ARG A 822 -12.11 41.73 4.65
CA ARG A 822 -13.38 41.70 3.92
C ARG A 822 -14.42 40.82 4.63
N GLU A 823 -15.69 41.03 4.31
CA GLU A 823 -16.80 40.16 4.72
C GLU A 823 -16.58 38.70 4.26
N PRO A 824 -17.03 37.69 5.03
CA PRO A 824 -16.87 36.29 4.67
C PRO A 824 -17.79 35.91 3.50
N VAL A 825 -17.26 35.15 2.54
CA VAL A 825 -18.03 34.61 1.42
C VAL A 825 -18.58 33.24 1.81
N ILE A 826 -19.91 33.09 1.77
CA ILE A 826 -20.60 31.86 2.16
C ILE A 826 -21.09 31.16 0.89
N ASP A 827 -20.56 29.96 0.62
CA ASP A 827 -21.00 29.05 -0.43
C ASP A 827 -21.84 27.92 0.20
N LEU A 828 -22.86 27.44 -0.51
CA LEU A 828 -23.85 26.50 0.03
C LEU A 828 -24.37 25.57 -1.06
N LYS A 829 -24.40 24.27 -0.76
CA LYS A 829 -24.78 23.21 -1.70
C LYS A 829 -25.66 22.17 -1.01
N SER A 830 -26.68 21.71 -1.70
CA SER A 830 -27.41 20.47 -1.38
C SER A 830 -26.64 19.28 -1.95
N GLU A 831 -26.45 18.24 -1.14
CA GLU A 831 -25.87 16.96 -1.53
C GLU A 831 -26.93 15.87 -1.30
N GLU A 832 -27.34 15.17 -2.36
CA GLU A 832 -28.45 14.21 -2.34
C GLU A 832 -27.95 12.77 -2.29
N ARG A 833 -28.75 11.88 -1.69
CA ARG A 833 -28.47 10.45 -1.64
C ARG A 833 -29.74 9.62 -1.82
N ALA A 834 -29.61 8.55 -2.60
CA ALA A 834 -30.69 7.62 -2.88
C ALA A 834 -30.43 6.31 -2.13
N SER A 835 -31.42 5.83 -1.37
CA SER A 835 -31.33 4.55 -0.66
C SER A 835 -32.60 3.70 -0.80
N ILE A 836 -32.47 2.37 -0.74
CA ILE A 836 -33.55 1.41 -0.96
C ILE A 836 -33.35 0.20 -0.05
N GLN A 837 -34.45 -0.34 0.50
CA GLN A 837 -34.42 -1.42 1.47
C GLN A 837 -35.19 -2.63 0.93
N LEU A 838 -34.49 -3.75 0.83
CA LEU A 838 -34.93 -4.98 0.15
C LEU A 838 -34.98 -6.12 1.17
N SER A 839 -36.07 -6.88 1.17
CA SER A 839 -36.27 -7.99 2.11
C SER A 839 -36.42 -9.29 1.33
N PHE A 840 -35.39 -10.13 1.38
CA PHE A 840 -35.37 -11.48 0.83
C PHE A 840 -35.98 -12.44 1.86
N CYS A 841 -37.00 -13.20 1.44
CA CYS A 841 -37.78 -14.11 2.27
C CYS A 841 -37.71 -15.53 1.68
N ASP A 842 -36.99 -16.40 2.37
CA ASP A 842 -36.67 -17.79 2.02
C ASP A 842 -36.19 -17.93 0.56
N TYR A 843 -35.41 -16.94 0.15
CA TYR A 843 -34.89 -16.81 -1.20
C TYR A 843 -33.87 -17.92 -1.46
N THR A 844 -34.05 -18.65 -2.57
CA THR A 844 -33.29 -19.87 -2.85
C THR A 844 -32.46 -19.71 -4.12
N LEU A 845 -31.16 -19.51 -3.94
CA LEU A 845 -30.19 -19.62 -5.03
C LEU A 845 -29.94 -21.10 -5.36
N LYS A 846 -29.69 -21.39 -6.63
CA LYS A 846 -29.29 -22.71 -7.13
C LYS A 846 -28.00 -22.58 -7.93
N CYS A 847 -27.19 -23.64 -7.91
CA CYS A 847 -26.01 -23.79 -8.75
C CYS A 847 -26.05 -25.17 -9.40
N THR A 848 -26.08 -25.19 -10.73
CA THR A 848 -26.31 -26.41 -11.52
C THR A 848 -25.03 -27.10 -12.01
N CYS A 849 -23.90 -26.39 -12.05
CA CYS A 849 -22.64 -26.90 -12.61
C CYS A 849 -21.40 -26.43 -11.82
N GLN A 850 -20.80 -27.33 -11.02
CA GLN A 850 -19.48 -27.15 -10.42
C GLN A 850 -18.72 -28.47 -10.34
N SER A 851 -17.39 -28.41 -10.19
CA SER A 851 -16.52 -29.60 -10.20
C SER A 851 -16.81 -30.61 -9.08
N ASN A 852 -17.43 -30.17 -7.99
CA ASN A 852 -17.89 -31.00 -6.87
C ASN A 852 -18.86 -30.21 -5.98
N LYS A 853 -19.60 -30.91 -5.11
CA LYS A 853 -20.58 -30.33 -4.18
C LYS A 853 -20.01 -29.27 -3.21
N LYS A 854 -18.73 -29.36 -2.81
CA LYS A 854 -18.09 -28.33 -1.98
C LYS A 854 -17.83 -27.05 -2.79
N ALA A 855 -17.43 -27.18 -4.06
CA ALA A 855 -17.33 -26.05 -4.98
C ALA A 855 -18.69 -25.39 -5.25
N ALA A 856 -19.76 -26.18 -5.48
CA ALA A 856 -21.13 -25.66 -5.63
C ALA A 856 -21.58 -24.81 -4.42
N ARG A 857 -21.37 -25.31 -3.19
CA ARG A 857 -21.69 -24.58 -1.96
C ARG A 857 -20.79 -23.36 -1.73
N ASN A 858 -19.52 -23.40 -2.13
CA ASN A 858 -18.63 -22.23 -2.08
C ASN A 858 -19.05 -21.13 -3.06
N HIS A 859 -19.37 -21.47 -4.31
CA HIS A 859 -19.89 -20.53 -5.33
C HIS A 859 -21.22 -19.88 -4.90
N LEU A 860 -22.11 -20.67 -4.29
CA LEU A 860 -23.33 -20.14 -3.67
C LEU A 860 -23.01 -19.20 -2.49
N SER A 861 -21.98 -19.49 -1.69
CA SER A 861 -21.54 -18.60 -0.60
C SER A 861 -20.98 -17.28 -1.14
N GLU A 862 -20.18 -17.33 -2.21
CA GLU A 862 -19.66 -16.16 -2.93
C GLU A 862 -20.78 -15.27 -3.46
N ARG A 863 -21.78 -15.87 -4.12
CA ARG A 863 -22.97 -15.15 -4.62
C ARG A 863 -23.81 -14.52 -3.52
N ILE A 864 -23.96 -15.18 -2.36
CA ILE A 864 -24.62 -14.59 -1.20
C ILE A 864 -23.83 -13.36 -0.70
N LEU A 865 -22.50 -13.46 -0.53
CA LEU A 865 -21.67 -12.32 -0.09
C LEU A 865 -21.70 -11.15 -1.08
N GLY A 866 -21.61 -11.44 -2.38
CA GLY A 866 -21.67 -10.44 -3.44
C GLY A 866 -23.02 -9.72 -3.52
N LEU A 867 -24.13 -10.45 -3.38
CA LEU A 867 -25.47 -9.87 -3.28
C LEU A 867 -25.63 -8.98 -2.04
N LEU A 868 -25.04 -9.37 -0.91
CA LEU A 868 -25.05 -8.61 0.33
C LEU A 868 -24.08 -7.39 0.32
N GLY A 869 -23.27 -7.23 -0.74
CA GLY A 869 -22.29 -6.14 -0.86
C GLY A 869 -21.04 -6.33 0.01
N VAL A 870 -20.78 -7.55 0.50
CA VAL A 870 -19.59 -7.85 1.31
C VAL A 870 -18.38 -8.04 0.38
N LYS A 871 -17.35 -7.20 0.55
CA LYS A 871 -16.08 -7.35 -0.17
C LYS A 871 -15.35 -8.61 0.32
N THR A 872 -15.17 -9.57 -0.57
CA THR A 872 -14.37 -10.78 -0.33
C THR A 872 -12.90 -10.50 -0.63
N GLU A 873 -12.10 -10.28 0.41
CA GLU A 873 -10.64 -10.28 0.27
C GLU A 873 -10.12 -11.69 -0.05
N ALA A 874 -9.06 -11.77 -0.85
CA ALA A 874 -8.74 -12.97 -1.63
C ALA A 874 -8.02 -14.11 -0.85
N ASP A 875 -7.96 -14.05 0.49
CA ASP A 875 -7.07 -14.90 1.29
C ASP A 875 -7.75 -15.62 2.49
N ASN A 876 -7.51 -16.93 2.55
CA ASN A 876 -7.54 -17.84 3.72
C ASN A 876 -8.86 -18.08 4.51
N ALA A 877 -9.89 -17.23 4.43
CA ALA A 877 -11.18 -17.52 5.06
C ALA A 877 -12.07 -18.45 4.18
N PRO A 878 -12.67 -19.53 4.71
CA PRO A 878 -13.70 -20.27 3.96
C PRO A 878 -14.93 -19.39 3.75
N LEU A 879 -15.31 -19.09 2.51
CA LEU A 879 -16.40 -18.14 2.18
C LEU A 879 -17.72 -18.43 2.92
N ARG A 880 -18.03 -19.71 3.16
CA ARG A 880 -19.18 -20.10 3.98
C ARG A 880 -19.11 -19.56 5.41
N ASN A 881 -17.94 -19.57 6.06
CA ASN A 881 -17.78 -19.02 7.40
C ASN A 881 -18.06 -17.51 7.40
N SER A 882 -17.63 -16.80 6.36
CA SER A 882 -17.91 -15.36 6.19
C SER A 882 -19.41 -15.08 5.99
N VAL A 883 -20.14 -15.95 5.28
CA VAL A 883 -21.61 -15.93 5.23
C VAL A 883 -22.19 -16.17 6.61
N ASP A 884 -21.84 -17.29 7.26
CA ASP A 884 -22.39 -17.67 8.56
C ASP A 884 -22.09 -16.62 9.65
N GLU A 885 -20.95 -15.93 9.59
CA GLU A 885 -20.62 -14.76 10.43
C GLU A 885 -21.45 -13.52 10.11
N TRP A 886 -21.68 -13.19 8.83
CA TRP A 886 -22.49 -12.03 8.46
C TRP A 886 -23.92 -12.18 8.98
N PHE A 887 -24.54 -13.34 8.78
CA PHE A 887 -25.89 -13.62 9.28
C PHE A 887 -25.94 -13.60 10.81
N LYS A 888 -24.94 -14.15 11.51
CA LYS A 888 -24.81 -14.01 12.99
C LYS A 888 -24.72 -12.56 13.44
N LYS A 889 -23.89 -11.73 12.78
CA LYS A 889 -23.71 -10.30 13.10
C LYS A 889 -25.00 -9.48 12.91
N GLN A 890 -25.92 -9.94 12.04
CA GLN A 890 -27.26 -9.35 11.86
C GLN A 890 -28.35 -10.01 12.71
N ASN A 891 -28.03 -10.97 13.60
CA ASN A 891 -28.97 -11.79 14.35
C ASN A 891 -29.99 -12.56 13.48
N LEU A 892 -29.58 -12.96 12.26
CA LEU A 892 -30.41 -13.69 11.29
C LEU A 892 -30.13 -15.20 11.29
N PRO A 893 -31.09 -16.05 10.89
CA PRO A 893 -30.87 -17.47 10.65
C PRO A 893 -29.79 -17.70 9.57
N GLN A 894 -28.87 -18.63 9.82
CA GLN A 894 -27.81 -18.99 8.86
C GLN A 894 -28.40 -19.65 7.59
N PRO A 895 -27.85 -19.39 6.39
CA PRO A 895 -28.33 -19.99 5.15
C PRO A 895 -28.28 -21.53 5.14
N VAL A 896 -29.37 -22.14 4.67
CA VAL A 896 -29.52 -23.58 4.57
C VAL A 896 -28.96 -24.05 3.22
N PHE A 897 -27.88 -24.84 3.24
CA PHE A 897 -27.26 -25.41 2.05
C PHE A 897 -27.65 -26.88 1.89
N GLU A 898 -28.26 -27.23 0.75
CA GLU A 898 -28.68 -28.58 0.39
C GLU A 898 -28.05 -29.00 -0.94
N ASP A 899 -27.81 -30.29 -1.12
CA ASP A 899 -27.50 -30.84 -2.44
C ASP A 899 -28.78 -31.01 -3.26
N THR A 900 -28.69 -30.89 -4.58
CA THR A 900 -29.82 -31.16 -5.47
C THR A 900 -29.73 -32.56 -6.09
N VAL A 901 -30.67 -32.93 -6.95
CA VAL A 901 -30.79 -34.29 -7.52
C VAL A 901 -29.79 -34.49 -8.67
N GLU A 902 -29.37 -33.40 -9.30
CA GLU A 902 -28.29 -33.33 -10.27
C GLU A 902 -26.96 -33.67 -9.59
N ALA A 903 -26.16 -34.56 -10.20
CA ALA A 903 -25.05 -35.25 -9.53
C ALA A 903 -23.97 -34.36 -8.87
N LEU A 904 -23.88 -33.08 -9.24
CA LEU A 904 -22.92 -32.10 -8.73
C LEU A 904 -23.58 -30.79 -8.25
N GLY A 905 -24.91 -30.69 -8.25
CA GLY A 905 -25.66 -29.47 -7.97
C GLY A 905 -25.90 -29.21 -6.48
N ALA A 906 -26.16 -27.94 -6.15
CA ALA A 906 -26.52 -27.49 -4.82
C ALA A 906 -27.51 -26.31 -4.84
N LYS A 907 -28.20 -26.10 -3.73
CA LYS A 907 -29.05 -24.91 -3.46
C LYS A 907 -28.73 -24.30 -2.10
N ALA A 908 -28.96 -23.00 -1.97
CA ALA A 908 -28.79 -22.24 -0.74
C ALA A 908 -30.01 -21.36 -0.51
N THR A 909 -30.70 -21.56 0.62
CA THR A 909 -31.92 -20.84 1.00
C THR A 909 -31.65 -19.92 2.19
N PHE A 910 -32.05 -18.64 2.10
CA PHE A 910 -31.80 -17.65 3.14
C PHE A 910 -32.89 -16.57 3.22
N SER A 911 -33.00 -15.94 4.39
CA SER A 911 -33.85 -14.77 4.65
C SER A 911 -32.98 -13.63 5.17
N ALA A 912 -32.97 -12.48 4.49
CA ALA A 912 -32.11 -11.34 4.81
C ALA A 912 -32.71 -10.01 4.38
N GLN A 913 -32.46 -8.95 5.15
CA GLN A 913 -32.76 -7.58 4.74
C GLN A 913 -31.48 -6.86 4.30
N LEU A 914 -31.58 -6.07 3.23
CA LEU A 914 -30.46 -5.43 2.56
C LEU A 914 -30.81 -3.98 2.24
N THR A 915 -30.01 -3.05 2.76
CA THR A 915 -30.06 -1.64 2.34
C THR A 915 -28.99 -1.38 1.30
N CYS A 916 -29.40 -0.90 0.14
CA CYS A 916 -28.51 -0.42 -0.93
C CYS A 916 -28.60 1.11 -0.99
N CYS A 917 -27.49 1.79 -1.23
CA CYS A 917 -27.42 3.26 -1.33
C CYS A 917 -26.56 3.67 -2.53
N SER A 918 -26.73 4.90 -3.01
CA SER A 918 -25.72 5.51 -3.88
C SER A 918 -24.35 5.60 -3.15
N PRO A 919 -23.22 5.42 -3.86
CA PRO A 919 -21.88 5.46 -3.26
C PRO A 919 -21.46 6.92 -2.97
N GLY A 920 -21.76 7.38 -1.76
CA GLY A 920 -21.52 8.77 -1.33
C GLY A 920 -22.77 9.64 -1.37
N TRP A 921 -22.54 10.96 -1.37
CA TRP A 921 -23.53 12.01 -1.61
C TRP A 921 -23.25 12.63 -2.99
N GLU A 922 -24.26 13.22 -3.64
CA GLU A 922 -24.22 13.62 -5.05
C GLU A 922 -24.82 15.01 -5.28
N ASP A 923 -24.33 15.77 -6.27
CA ASP A 923 -24.85 17.11 -6.60
C ASP A 923 -26.31 17.12 -7.11
N SER A 924 -26.93 15.95 -7.35
CA SER A 924 -28.35 15.88 -7.73
C SER A 924 -29.00 14.52 -7.42
N TRP A 925 -30.33 14.56 -7.24
CA TRP A 925 -31.18 13.37 -7.08
C TRP A 925 -31.04 12.38 -8.25
N GLU A 926 -31.02 12.83 -9.50
CA GLU A 926 -30.93 11.92 -10.65
C GLU A 926 -29.54 11.28 -10.74
N THR A 927 -28.47 11.97 -10.32
CA THR A 927 -27.14 11.38 -10.16
C THR A 927 -27.15 10.28 -9.10
N ALA A 928 -27.76 10.54 -7.93
CA ALA A 928 -27.90 9.57 -6.84
C ALA A 928 -28.73 8.36 -7.24
N LYS A 929 -29.90 8.57 -7.87
CA LYS A 929 -30.77 7.52 -8.41
C LYS A 929 -30.05 6.67 -9.48
N SER A 930 -29.30 7.30 -10.39
CA SER A 930 -28.52 6.60 -11.42
C SER A 930 -27.42 5.72 -10.81
N LYS A 931 -26.65 6.24 -9.85
CA LYS A 931 -25.63 5.47 -9.12
C LYS A 931 -26.23 4.37 -8.23
N LEU A 932 -27.40 4.58 -7.62
CA LEU A 932 -28.14 3.52 -6.93
C LEU A 932 -28.56 2.41 -7.91
N LEU A 933 -29.04 2.75 -9.11
CA LEU A 933 -29.38 1.78 -10.15
C LEU A 933 -28.15 0.97 -10.61
N GLN A 934 -26.96 1.59 -10.65
CA GLN A 934 -25.69 0.89 -10.91
C GLN A 934 -25.32 -0.08 -9.78
N GLU A 935 -25.42 0.34 -8.51
CA GLU A 935 -25.16 -0.52 -7.34
C GLU A 935 -26.12 -1.72 -7.29
N LEU A 936 -27.41 -1.51 -7.57
CA LEU A 936 -28.38 -2.59 -7.68
C LEU A 936 -28.04 -3.57 -8.82
N LYS A 937 -27.65 -3.07 -10.00
CA LYS A 937 -27.18 -3.91 -11.12
C LYS A 937 -25.94 -4.73 -10.72
N PHE A 938 -25.00 -4.13 -10.00
CA PHE A 938 -23.77 -4.78 -9.54
C PHE A 938 -24.04 -5.89 -8.51
N ARG A 939 -24.99 -5.70 -7.59
CA ARG A 939 -25.38 -6.74 -6.61
C ARG A 939 -26.25 -7.83 -7.22
N PHE A 940 -27.17 -7.49 -8.13
CA PHE A 940 -28.09 -8.48 -8.69
C PHE A 940 -27.45 -9.44 -9.70
N ARG A 941 -26.27 -9.14 -10.26
CA ARG A 941 -25.52 -10.10 -11.10
C ARG A 941 -25.24 -11.44 -10.39
N PHE A 942 -25.15 -11.42 -9.05
CA PHE A 942 -24.94 -12.62 -8.23
C PHE A 942 -26.21 -13.48 -8.05
N VAL A 943 -27.39 -12.98 -8.44
CA VAL A 943 -28.65 -13.73 -8.41
C VAL A 943 -28.68 -14.80 -9.51
N ASP A 944 -28.29 -14.44 -10.73
CA ASP A 944 -28.33 -15.33 -11.90
C ASP A 944 -27.25 -16.44 -11.82
N ASP A 945 -27.58 -17.64 -12.33
CA ASP A 945 -26.65 -18.80 -12.43
C ASP A 945 -25.76 -18.70 -13.69
N LYS A 946 -25.91 -17.64 -14.51
CA LYS A 946 -25.24 -17.48 -15.82
C LYS A 946 -24.21 -16.34 -15.91
N ASN A 947 -24.09 -15.47 -14.90
CA ASN A 947 -23.35 -14.21 -15.01
C ASN A 947 -22.07 -14.11 -14.13
N ASN A 948 -21.60 -15.23 -13.55
CA ASN A 948 -20.28 -15.35 -12.90
C ASN A 948 -19.70 -16.74 -13.16
#